data_AF-A0A150VD18-F1
#
_entry.id   AF-A0A150VD18-F1
#
_cell.length_a   1.000
_cell.length_b   1.000
_cell.length_c   1.000
_cell.angle_alpha   90.00
_cell.angle_beta   90.00
_cell.angle_gamma   90.00
#
_symmetry.space_group_name_H-M   'P 1'
#
loop_
_entity.id
_entity.type
_entity.pdbx_description
1 polymer ?
#
loop_
_entity_poly.entity_id
_entity_poly.type
_entity_poly.pdbx_seq_one_letter_code
_entity_poly.pdbx_strand_id
1 'polypeptide(L)'
;MLPRRFASLISIFVCAIPYSEYILAPPSRAIVPPTIHHANGSVTNPMGLTLSGSGTTTLSGNSAITYDFTKNIGGLVSFVVKRVNGTGNFIGVSFTESSFWISPHGSDATQNVGIDETLWYAVDEPGNYSVDPSHQRGGFRYLNLYHNSSGSVELTYVMTNFTAMPHYAENALRDYTGYFHTDDEQLNRVWYASAYTDQLCTIPSDKGNSLVNILATDPDIPTWWYANSTLTNGSAALVDGAKRDKLIWPGDYSISLPGVFLSTNDQETLKLSMQQLFADQNSSTGQLPYAARPIYISPPDPAVIDISNVYSYTYHMYNLLGMNNYYTYSGDIDFLKLNWNRWVKGLNLSLSSVDSSGLAYVPKNATADWLRIGMGAHNIEANSILAYTLKTAISLAYSVGDTHLISTWQNYYDNIVRAANSMLWDESAGLFKDNQTTTLHPQDGNCWAVISGVANSTRAIIISNSLKARWGRYGAPAPEAYGNTVSPFISGFELQAHFIAGNPLYAIELMKFMWADFMLDDPRMTNSTFIEGYDTEGQLHYPAYSDDARISFAHGWATGPLLALTNWVAGLHVVNSSTWRIEPQPGNLSQVDAGFTTAIGTFASTYSNVNGHVSYSFQTPPGTSGTVVLSGITGSIKDANGTSLRLVNGVTENVAGGNWTLVLSGNSTGSGLGNGSYTGGASPKSSSTIMPQSQTTNDASRLSTSWLALAVVVAALTL
;
A
#
# COMPACT_ATOMS: atom_id res chain seq x y z
N MET A 1 -12.59 -48.40 -37.26
CA MET A 1 -12.86 -48.24 -35.80
C MET A 1 -11.58 -47.75 -35.14
N LEU A 2 -11.72 -46.72 -34.31
CA LEU A 2 -10.71 -45.73 -33.88
C LEU A 2 -9.41 -46.30 -33.25
N PRO A 3 -8.26 -45.62 -33.41
CA PRO A 3 -7.12 -45.79 -32.52
C PRO A 3 -7.27 -44.91 -31.26
N ARG A 4 -6.93 -45.50 -30.11
CA ARG A 4 -6.94 -44.89 -28.78
C ARG A 4 -5.92 -43.74 -28.70
N ARG A 5 -6.39 -42.55 -28.31
CA ARG A 5 -5.51 -41.45 -27.87
C ARG A 5 -5.13 -41.70 -26.40
N PHE A 6 -3.84 -41.85 -26.13
CA PHE A 6 -3.30 -41.67 -24.79
C PHE A 6 -3.21 -40.16 -24.54
N ALA A 7 -4.02 -39.66 -23.60
CA ALA A 7 -3.83 -38.34 -23.03
C ALA A 7 -2.73 -38.46 -21.97
N SER A 8 -1.58 -37.84 -22.22
CA SER A 8 -0.59 -37.61 -21.17
C SER A 8 -1.20 -36.63 -20.16
N LEU A 9 -1.52 -37.11 -18.96
CA LEU A 9 -1.69 -36.24 -17.81
C LEU A 9 -0.33 -35.60 -17.51
N ILE A 10 -0.20 -34.31 -17.83
CA ILE A 10 0.86 -33.48 -17.26
C ILE A 10 0.41 -33.21 -15.83
N SER A 11 0.99 -33.94 -14.88
CA SER A 11 0.94 -33.54 -13.47
C SER A 11 1.70 -32.23 -13.34
N ILE A 12 0.96 -31.13 -13.22
CA ILE A 12 1.52 -29.84 -12.79
C ILE A 12 1.88 -30.04 -11.31
N PHE A 13 3.13 -30.38 -11.04
CA PHE A 13 3.69 -30.17 -9.72
C PHE A 13 3.69 -28.65 -9.52
N VAL A 14 2.76 -28.15 -8.71
CA VAL A 14 2.85 -26.79 -8.19
C VAL A 14 4.03 -26.81 -7.22
N CYS A 15 5.22 -26.43 -7.70
CA CYS A 15 6.33 -26.15 -6.79
C CYS A 15 5.90 -24.99 -5.89
N ALA A 16 6.14 -25.11 -4.59
CA ALA A 16 6.02 -23.99 -3.67
C ALA A 16 6.88 -22.82 -4.19
N ILE A 17 6.40 -21.60 -3.99
CA ILE A 17 7.16 -20.40 -4.34
C ILE A 17 8.49 -20.37 -3.56
N PRO A 18 9.60 -19.86 -4.14
CA PRO A 18 10.84 -19.69 -3.40
C PRO A 18 10.64 -18.93 -2.09
N TYR A 19 11.45 -19.27 -1.08
CA TYR A 19 11.52 -18.57 0.20
C TYR A 19 10.17 -18.55 0.96
N SER A 20 9.35 -19.59 0.77
CA SER A 20 8.05 -19.73 1.43
C SER A 20 8.11 -19.70 2.96
N GLU A 21 9.28 -19.93 3.56
CA GLU A 21 9.56 -19.82 5.00
C GLU A 21 9.35 -18.40 5.56
N TYR A 22 9.48 -17.36 4.73
CA TYR A 22 9.25 -15.97 5.15
C TYR A 22 7.77 -15.54 5.06
N ILE A 23 6.91 -16.30 4.35
CA ILE A 23 5.50 -15.95 4.23
C ILE A 23 4.84 -15.97 5.62
N LEU A 24 4.27 -14.84 6.01
CA LEU A 24 3.68 -14.65 7.35
C LEU A 24 2.22 -15.10 7.44
N ALA A 25 1.53 -15.23 6.30
CA ALA A 25 0.16 -15.71 6.20
C ALA A 25 -0.02 -17.05 6.94
N PRO A 26 -1.07 -17.24 7.74
CA PRO A 26 -1.26 -18.48 8.48
C PRO A 26 -1.48 -19.66 7.51
N PRO A 27 -1.01 -20.88 7.85
CA PRO A 27 -1.20 -22.07 7.01
C PRO A 27 -2.65 -22.61 7.04
N SER A 28 -3.50 -22.07 7.90
CA SER A 28 -4.91 -22.41 8.07
C SER A 28 -5.68 -21.19 8.54
N ARG A 29 -6.97 -21.11 8.21
CA ARG A 29 -7.87 -20.09 8.75
C ARG A 29 -8.15 -20.30 10.23
N ALA A 30 -8.09 -21.52 10.75
CA ALA A 30 -8.34 -21.78 12.16
C ALA A 30 -7.08 -21.49 13.00
N ILE A 31 -6.96 -20.27 13.53
CA ILE A 31 -5.80 -19.86 14.32
C ILE A 31 -6.09 -20.05 15.80
N VAL A 32 -5.37 -20.98 16.43
CA VAL A 32 -5.34 -21.14 17.90
C VAL A 32 -4.21 -20.27 18.46
N PRO A 33 -4.39 -19.60 19.61
CA PRO A 33 -3.34 -18.77 20.17
C PRO A 33 -2.05 -19.55 20.45
N PRO A 34 -0.88 -19.11 19.98
CA PRO A 34 0.39 -19.79 20.23
C PRO A 34 0.84 -19.68 21.69
N THR A 35 0.70 -18.49 22.29
CA THR A 35 1.24 -18.20 23.63
C THR A 35 0.29 -17.31 24.44
N ILE A 36 0.66 -17.07 25.69
CA ILE A 36 -0.03 -16.17 26.61
C ILE A 36 0.88 -14.99 26.85
N HIS A 37 0.30 -13.79 26.79
CA HIS A 37 0.96 -12.58 27.22
C HIS A 37 0.89 -12.44 28.74
N HIS A 38 -0.31 -12.52 29.31
CA HIS A 38 -0.54 -12.32 30.74
C HIS A 38 -1.82 -13.02 31.22
N ALA A 39 -1.90 -13.36 32.51
CA ALA A 39 -3.12 -13.82 33.18
C ALA A 39 -3.27 -13.07 34.50
N ASN A 40 -4.48 -12.57 34.77
CA ASN A 40 -4.80 -11.76 35.94
C ASN A 40 -5.97 -12.37 36.73
N GLY A 41 -5.94 -12.26 38.06
CA GLY A 41 -6.93 -12.89 38.94
C GLY A 41 -6.78 -14.42 39.01
N SER A 42 -7.87 -15.12 39.31
CA SER A 42 -7.84 -16.58 39.50
C SER A 42 -8.07 -17.34 38.19
N VAL A 43 -6.98 -17.59 37.46
CA VAL A 43 -6.96 -18.39 36.24
C VAL A 43 -6.26 -19.74 36.48
N THR A 44 -6.99 -20.84 36.35
CA THR A 44 -6.40 -22.20 36.42
C THR A 44 -6.02 -22.67 35.02
N ASN A 45 -4.81 -23.21 34.88
CA ASN A 45 -4.24 -23.69 33.62
C ASN A 45 -4.41 -22.68 32.47
N PRO A 46 -3.79 -21.48 32.58
CA PRO A 46 -3.96 -20.42 31.58
C PRO A 46 -3.52 -20.88 30.17
N MET A 47 -2.53 -21.79 30.08
CA MET A 47 -2.06 -22.40 28.82
C MET A 47 -3.00 -23.44 28.23
N GLY A 48 -4.08 -23.81 28.90
CA GLY A 48 -4.98 -24.87 28.43
C GLY A 48 -5.54 -24.65 27.02
N LEU A 49 -5.73 -23.39 26.61
CA LEU A 49 -6.30 -23.06 25.29
C LEU A 49 -5.27 -22.71 24.21
N THR A 50 -3.95 -22.77 24.49
CA THR A 50 -2.94 -22.44 23.49
C THR A 50 -2.65 -23.63 22.57
N LEU A 51 -1.95 -23.37 21.45
CA LEU A 51 -1.57 -24.39 20.46
C LEU A 51 -0.77 -25.55 21.07
N SER A 52 0.13 -25.25 22.01
CA SER A 52 0.92 -26.24 22.76
C SER A 52 0.27 -26.68 24.08
N GLY A 53 -0.89 -26.10 24.39
CA GLY A 53 -1.68 -26.34 25.58
C GLY A 53 -2.34 -27.72 25.63
N SER A 54 -2.77 -28.11 26.83
CA SER A 54 -3.62 -29.28 27.00
C SER A 54 -4.62 -29.09 28.14
N GLY A 55 -5.75 -29.78 28.07
CA GLY A 55 -6.81 -29.72 29.07
C GLY A 55 -7.74 -28.53 28.87
N THR A 56 -8.06 -27.83 29.94
CA THR A 56 -9.02 -26.71 29.97
C THR A 56 -8.47 -25.55 30.75
N THR A 57 -8.92 -24.34 30.44
CA THR A 57 -8.62 -23.12 31.22
C THR A 57 -9.86 -22.73 32.01
N THR A 58 -9.71 -22.49 33.31
CA THR A 58 -10.83 -22.04 34.15
C THR A 58 -10.61 -20.62 34.63
N LEU A 59 -11.53 -19.72 34.29
CA LEU A 59 -11.60 -18.35 34.78
C LEU A 59 -12.54 -18.34 36.00
N SER A 60 -12.10 -17.83 37.15
CA SER A 60 -12.89 -17.80 38.39
C SER A 60 -12.83 -16.42 39.03
N GLY A 61 -13.94 -15.94 39.59
CA GLY A 61 -14.00 -14.57 40.11
C GLY A 61 -13.72 -13.55 39.01
N ASN A 62 -13.43 -12.31 39.39
CA ASN A 62 -12.92 -11.33 38.42
C ASN A 62 -11.52 -11.76 37.97
N SER A 63 -11.40 -12.21 36.73
CA SER A 63 -10.18 -12.74 36.15
C SER A 63 -10.09 -12.46 34.66
N ALA A 64 -8.89 -12.46 34.11
CA ALA A 64 -8.66 -12.21 32.70
C ALA A 64 -7.43 -12.98 32.19
N ILE A 65 -7.42 -13.29 30.91
CA ILE A 65 -6.28 -13.86 30.20
C ILE A 65 -6.09 -13.14 28.88
N THR A 66 -4.85 -12.76 28.60
CA THR A 66 -4.44 -12.15 27.33
C THR A 66 -3.56 -13.13 26.58
N TYR A 67 -4.01 -13.53 25.39
CA TYR A 67 -3.24 -14.34 24.46
C TYR A 67 -2.41 -13.46 23.52
N ASP A 68 -1.22 -13.93 23.14
CA ASP A 68 -0.35 -13.28 22.15
C ASP A 68 -0.26 -14.19 20.91
N PHE A 69 -0.73 -13.71 19.76
CA PHE A 69 -0.63 -14.42 18.48
C PHE A 69 0.76 -14.35 17.85
N THR A 70 1.69 -13.60 18.45
CA THR A 70 3.08 -13.34 18.02
C THR A 70 3.23 -12.62 16.68
N LYS A 71 2.11 -12.48 15.96
CA LYS A 71 1.94 -11.78 14.70
C LYS A 71 0.57 -11.10 14.74
N ASN A 72 0.42 -10.02 13.96
CA ASN A 72 -0.88 -9.46 13.69
C ASN A 72 -1.71 -10.46 12.88
N ILE A 73 -2.95 -10.66 13.27
CA ILE A 73 -3.92 -11.50 12.55
C ILE A 73 -5.23 -10.72 12.43
N GLY A 74 -6.24 -11.35 11.86
CA GLY A 74 -7.59 -10.80 11.92
C GLY A 74 -8.66 -11.82 11.62
N GLY A 75 -9.84 -11.63 12.21
CA GLY A 75 -10.97 -12.49 11.96
C GLY A 75 -11.93 -12.67 13.14
N LEU A 76 -12.70 -13.75 13.08
CA LEU A 76 -13.83 -14.00 13.96
C LEU A 76 -13.44 -14.95 15.10
N VAL A 77 -13.51 -14.48 16.34
CA VAL A 77 -13.18 -15.29 17.52
C VAL A 77 -14.37 -16.17 17.93
N SER A 78 -14.08 -17.41 18.30
CA SER A 78 -15.01 -18.35 18.92
C SER A 78 -14.36 -19.03 20.12
N PHE A 79 -15.17 -19.40 21.12
CA PHE A 79 -14.73 -20.14 22.29
C PHE A 79 -15.76 -21.19 22.71
N VAL A 80 -15.31 -22.24 23.40
CA VAL A 80 -16.15 -23.35 23.85
C VAL A 80 -16.12 -23.45 25.36
N VAL A 81 -17.31 -23.42 25.95
CA VAL A 81 -17.56 -23.52 27.38
C VAL A 81 -17.96 -24.95 27.71
N LYS A 82 -17.21 -25.57 28.60
CA LYS A 82 -17.45 -26.95 29.03
C LYS A 82 -18.25 -27.03 30.32
N ARG A 83 -18.00 -26.12 31.26
CA ARG A 83 -18.69 -26.08 32.56
C ARG A 83 -18.78 -24.66 33.07
N VAL A 84 -19.91 -24.36 33.69
CA VAL A 84 -20.18 -23.11 34.39
C VAL A 84 -20.51 -23.43 35.84
N ASN A 85 -20.03 -22.61 36.78
CA ASN A 85 -20.41 -22.64 38.19
C ASN A 85 -20.93 -21.26 38.61
N GLY A 86 -22.02 -21.23 39.36
CA GLY A 86 -22.74 -19.98 39.69
C GLY A 86 -23.68 -19.54 38.56
N THR A 87 -24.23 -18.33 38.70
CA THR A 87 -25.20 -17.74 37.77
C THR A 87 -24.75 -16.34 37.37
N GLY A 88 -25.10 -15.88 36.16
CA GLY A 88 -24.73 -14.55 35.69
C GLY A 88 -23.24 -14.44 35.35
N ASN A 89 -22.66 -15.53 34.82
CA ASN A 89 -21.29 -15.53 34.34
C ASN A 89 -21.25 -14.89 32.95
N PHE A 90 -20.21 -14.11 32.68
CA PHE A 90 -19.95 -13.58 31.35
C PHE A 90 -18.52 -13.85 30.94
N ILE A 91 -18.33 -13.99 29.63
CA ILE A 91 -17.03 -13.90 28.99
C ILE A 91 -17.00 -12.63 28.15
N GLY A 92 -16.10 -11.72 28.50
CA GLY A 92 -15.80 -10.52 27.71
C GLY A 92 -14.69 -10.80 26.71
N VAL A 93 -14.77 -10.22 25.51
CA VAL A 93 -13.74 -10.32 24.47
C VAL A 93 -13.29 -8.93 24.04
N SER A 94 -11.98 -8.70 23.98
CA SER A 94 -11.39 -7.49 23.39
C SER A 94 -10.09 -7.79 22.64
N PHE A 95 -9.65 -6.82 21.84
CA PHE A 95 -8.58 -6.98 20.85
C PHE A 95 -7.60 -5.81 20.90
N THR A 96 -6.30 -6.06 20.71
CA THR A 96 -5.34 -4.98 20.48
C THR A 96 -4.24 -5.39 19.50
N GLU A 97 -3.75 -4.44 18.70
CA GLU A 97 -2.59 -4.69 17.82
C GLU A 97 -1.25 -4.54 18.56
N SER A 98 -1.15 -3.56 19.48
CA SER A 98 0.02 -3.36 20.34
C SER A 98 -0.24 -3.83 21.77
N SER A 99 0.83 -4.23 22.45
CA SER A 99 0.81 -4.51 23.88
C SER A 99 0.55 -3.25 24.71
N PHE A 100 0.81 -2.06 24.16
CA PHE A 100 0.68 -0.79 24.86
C PHE A 100 -0.77 -0.45 25.23
N TRP A 101 -1.74 -0.89 24.43
CA TRP A 101 -3.17 -0.62 24.65
C TRP A 101 -3.96 -1.81 25.22
N ILE A 102 -3.27 -2.86 25.69
CA ILE A 102 -3.96 -3.93 26.43
C ILE A 102 -4.61 -3.31 27.67
N SER A 103 -5.94 -3.33 27.70
CA SER A 103 -6.75 -2.64 28.71
C SER A 103 -7.79 -3.58 29.30
N PRO A 104 -8.16 -3.47 30.59
CA PRO A 104 -9.31 -4.19 31.13
C PRO A 104 -10.66 -3.58 30.70
N HIS A 105 -10.64 -2.45 30.01
CA HIS A 105 -11.84 -1.66 29.72
C HIS A 105 -12.36 -1.82 28.28
N GLY A 106 -11.56 -2.39 27.36
CA GLY A 106 -11.94 -2.47 25.95
C GLY A 106 -10.81 -2.89 25.02
N SER A 107 -11.09 -2.78 23.72
CA SER A 107 -10.14 -2.97 22.62
C SER A 107 -9.43 -1.65 22.29
N ASP A 108 -8.31 -1.70 21.56
CA ASP A 108 -7.75 -0.47 20.99
C ASP A 108 -8.75 0.21 20.04
N ALA A 109 -8.65 1.53 19.85
CA ALA A 109 -9.74 2.30 19.27
C ALA A 109 -9.86 2.11 17.75
N THR A 110 -11.10 2.12 17.25
CA THR A 110 -11.43 2.36 15.83
C THR A 110 -12.00 3.77 15.61
N GLN A 111 -12.37 4.48 16.68
CA GLN A 111 -12.94 5.83 16.69
C GLN A 111 -11.88 6.90 17.02
N ASN A 112 -12.26 8.19 16.94
CA ASN A 112 -11.32 9.32 17.13
C ASN A 112 -10.90 9.49 18.59
N VAL A 113 -11.80 9.14 19.50
CA VAL A 113 -11.64 9.30 20.94
C VAL A 113 -12.29 8.10 21.62
N GLY A 114 -11.61 7.55 22.63
CA GLY A 114 -12.13 6.47 23.46
C GLY A 114 -11.80 5.11 22.88
N ILE A 115 -11.63 4.14 23.77
CA ILE A 115 -11.42 2.74 23.41
C ILE A 115 -12.70 2.11 22.85
N ASP A 116 -12.55 1.02 22.12
CA ASP A 116 -13.66 0.22 21.61
C ASP A 116 -14.20 -0.68 22.73
N GLU A 117 -15.52 -0.81 22.86
CA GLU A 117 -16.12 -1.59 23.94
C GLU A 117 -15.70 -3.07 23.98
N THR A 118 -15.73 -3.65 25.18
CA THR A 118 -15.62 -5.10 25.37
C THR A 118 -16.92 -5.79 24.98
N LEU A 119 -16.82 -6.85 24.19
CA LEU A 119 -17.98 -7.65 23.78
C LEU A 119 -18.28 -8.69 24.86
N TRP A 120 -19.39 -8.51 25.60
CA TRP A 120 -19.78 -9.40 26.70
C TRP A 120 -20.81 -10.44 26.28
N TYR A 121 -20.49 -11.71 26.52
CA TYR A 121 -21.38 -12.85 26.25
C TYR A 121 -21.83 -13.47 27.57
N ALA A 122 -23.14 -13.62 27.77
CA ALA A 122 -23.68 -14.35 28.90
C ALA A 122 -23.41 -15.85 28.74
N VAL A 123 -22.89 -16.48 29.79
CA VAL A 123 -22.44 -17.87 29.78
C VAL A 123 -23.02 -18.62 30.98
N ASP A 124 -24.29 -18.98 30.90
CA ASP A 124 -24.98 -19.69 32.00
C ASP A 124 -24.95 -21.22 31.86
N GLU A 125 -24.56 -21.75 30.70
CA GLU A 125 -24.52 -23.19 30.42
C GLU A 125 -23.36 -23.56 29.47
N PRO A 126 -22.96 -24.85 29.40
CA PRO A 126 -21.99 -25.31 28.41
C PRO A 126 -22.47 -25.09 26.97
N GLY A 127 -21.55 -24.72 26.07
CA GLY A 127 -21.91 -24.43 24.69
C GLY A 127 -20.77 -23.82 23.87
N ASN A 128 -21.08 -23.54 22.61
CA ASN A 128 -20.18 -22.88 21.68
C ASN A 128 -20.63 -21.42 21.53
N TYR A 129 -19.68 -20.51 21.64
CA TYR A 129 -19.90 -19.07 21.54
C TYR A 129 -19.01 -18.51 20.44
N SER A 130 -19.55 -17.59 19.66
CA SER A 130 -18.83 -16.91 18.59
C SER A 130 -19.14 -15.43 18.67
N VAL A 131 -18.13 -14.61 18.39
CA VAL A 131 -18.32 -13.17 18.23
C VAL A 131 -19.31 -12.92 17.09
N ASP A 132 -20.16 -11.90 17.23
CA ASP A 132 -21.07 -11.51 16.15
C ASP A 132 -20.27 -11.14 14.88
N PRO A 133 -20.66 -11.60 13.68
CA PRO A 133 -19.91 -11.33 12.46
C PRO A 133 -19.69 -9.84 12.15
N SER A 134 -20.55 -8.93 12.63
CA SER A 134 -20.33 -7.49 12.49
C SER A 134 -19.19 -6.98 13.38
N HIS A 135 -18.84 -7.69 14.45
CA HIS A 135 -17.71 -7.36 15.33
C HIS A 135 -16.48 -8.22 15.03
N GLN A 136 -16.38 -8.72 13.79
CA GLN A 136 -15.15 -9.34 13.31
C GLN A 136 -14.02 -8.30 13.35
N ARG A 137 -13.07 -8.49 14.27
CA ARG A 137 -11.89 -7.64 14.33
C ARG A 137 -11.03 -7.92 13.11
N GLY A 138 -10.60 -6.86 12.42
CA GLY A 138 -9.53 -6.97 11.44
C GLY A 138 -8.19 -7.12 12.16
N GLY A 139 -7.30 -6.15 12.10
CA GLY A 139 -5.99 -6.24 12.77
C GLY A 139 -6.09 -6.41 14.30
N PHE A 140 -5.49 -7.47 14.83
CA PHE A 140 -5.10 -7.62 16.24
C PHE A 140 -3.99 -8.67 16.43
N ARG A 141 -3.13 -8.46 17.42
CA ARG A 141 -2.12 -9.44 17.87
C ARG A 141 -2.49 -10.04 19.22
N TYR A 142 -3.17 -9.27 20.07
CA TYR A 142 -3.55 -9.69 21.41
C TYR A 142 -5.06 -9.88 21.49
N LEU A 143 -5.46 -10.98 22.11
CA LEU A 143 -6.86 -11.33 22.39
C LEU A 143 -7.04 -11.45 23.90
N ASN A 144 -7.92 -10.64 24.46
CA ASN A 144 -8.24 -10.68 25.88
C ASN A 144 -9.57 -11.39 26.10
N LEU A 145 -9.59 -12.33 27.04
CA LEU A 145 -10.80 -12.92 27.60
C LEU A 145 -10.96 -12.47 29.05
N TYR A 146 -12.12 -11.93 29.39
CA TYR A 146 -12.45 -11.46 30.75
C TYR A 146 -13.57 -12.29 31.35
N HIS A 147 -13.55 -12.45 32.67
CA HIS A 147 -14.65 -12.96 33.47
C HIS A 147 -14.94 -11.98 34.60
N ASN A 148 -16.23 -11.67 34.83
CA ASN A 148 -16.65 -10.55 35.69
C ASN A 148 -17.67 -10.95 36.79
N SER A 149 -17.75 -12.23 37.13
CA SER A 149 -18.69 -12.75 38.13
C SER A 149 -17.95 -13.40 39.30
N SER A 150 -18.67 -13.72 40.39
CA SER A 150 -18.13 -14.51 41.50
C SER A 150 -18.05 -16.02 41.23
N GLY A 151 -18.61 -16.49 40.11
CA GLY A 151 -18.63 -17.89 39.68
C GLY A 151 -17.35 -18.32 38.96
N SER A 152 -17.46 -19.36 38.13
CA SER A 152 -16.36 -19.79 37.27
C SER A 152 -16.83 -20.37 35.94
N VAL A 153 -15.99 -20.22 34.91
CA VAL A 153 -16.20 -20.72 33.56
C VAL A 153 -14.98 -21.54 33.13
N GLU A 154 -15.20 -22.83 32.83
CA GLU A 154 -14.21 -23.73 32.26
C GLU A 154 -14.32 -23.73 30.73
N LEU A 155 -13.26 -23.29 30.06
CA LEU A 155 -13.13 -23.24 28.61
C LEU A 155 -12.28 -24.42 28.11
N THR A 156 -12.69 -25.03 27.00
CA THR A 156 -11.91 -26.08 26.32
C THR A 156 -11.19 -25.58 25.07
N TYR A 157 -11.64 -24.47 24.50
CA TYR A 157 -11.14 -24.03 23.21
C TYR A 157 -11.35 -22.52 23.02
N VAL A 158 -10.38 -21.87 22.36
CA VAL A 158 -10.53 -20.54 21.75
C VAL A 158 -9.83 -20.56 20.39
N MET A 159 -10.44 -19.96 19.38
CA MET A 159 -9.90 -19.92 18.03
C MET A 159 -10.39 -18.68 17.29
N THR A 160 -9.51 -18.13 16.46
CA THR A 160 -9.83 -17.07 15.51
C THR A 160 -9.92 -17.66 14.11
N ASN A 161 -11.07 -17.53 13.47
CA ASN A 161 -11.22 -17.85 12.05
C ASN A 161 -10.68 -16.67 11.22
N PHE A 162 -9.54 -16.86 10.56
CA PHE A 162 -8.86 -15.87 9.74
C PHE A 162 -9.67 -15.52 8.50
N THR A 163 -9.97 -14.23 8.34
CA THR A 163 -10.93 -13.74 7.35
C THR A 163 -10.31 -12.96 6.22
N ALA A 164 -9.02 -12.61 6.31
CA ALA A 164 -8.35 -11.96 5.20
C ALA A 164 -8.29 -12.90 3.98
N MET A 165 -8.23 -12.31 2.79
CA MET A 165 -8.34 -13.02 1.50
C MET A 165 -9.53 -13.99 1.48
N PRO A 166 -10.78 -13.52 1.66
CA PRO A 166 -11.96 -14.38 1.88
C PRO A 166 -12.28 -15.32 0.71
N HIS A 167 -11.80 -14.99 -0.49
CA HIS A 167 -11.99 -15.78 -1.71
C HIS A 167 -10.93 -16.87 -1.89
N TYR A 168 -9.83 -16.85 -1.12
CA TYR A 168 -8.82 -17.90 -1.15
C TYR A 168 -9.35 -19.16 -0.45
N ALA A 169 -9.01 -20.33 -0.98
CA ALA A 169 -9.25 -21.58 -0.28
C ALA A 169 -8.41 -21.68 1.01
N GLU A 170 -8.82 -22.56 1.93
CA GLU A 170 -8.13 -22.82 3.20
C GLU A 170 -6.62 -23.05 3.05
N ASN A 171 -6.24 -23.81 2.03
CA ASN A 171 -4.85 -24.18 1.75
C ASN A 171 -4.12 -23.19 0.82
N ALA A 172 -4.74 -22.09 0.42
CA ALA A 172 -4.21 -21.15 -0.58
C ALA A 172 -3.72 -19.82 0.03
N LEU A 173 -3.87 -19.61 1.34
CA LEU A 173 -3.44 -18.36 2.01
C LEU A 173 -1.96 -18.03 1.84
N ARG A 174 -1.14 -19.03 1.51
CA ARG A 174 0.31 -18.90 1.30
C ARG A 174 0.72 -19.00 -0.18
N ASP A 175 -0.23 -19.01 -1.10
CA ASP A 175 0.00 -19.13 -2.54
C ASP A 175 0.39 -17.77 -3.15
N TYR A 176 1.50 -17.22 -2.70
CA TYR A 176 2.05 -15.99 -3.24
C TYR A 176 2.54 -16.25 -4.67
N THR A 177 2.48 -15.25 -5.53
CA THR A 177 3.01 -15.29 -6.90
C THR A 177 4.32 -14.53 -7.04
N GLY A 178 4.69 -13.73 -6.05
CA GLY A 178 5.96 -13.01 -5.94
C GLY A 178 6.80 -13.40 -4.74
N TYR A 179 8.11 -13.20 -4.87
CA TYR A 179 9.13 -13.54 -3.88
C TYR A 179 10.32 -12.58 -3.97
N PHE A 180 11.05 -12.47 -2.86
CA PHE A 180 12.24 -11.63 -2.76
C PHE A 180 13.20 -12.23 -1.73
N HIS A 181 14.50 -12.19 -2.02
CA HIS A 181 15.55 -12.63 -1.10
C HIS A 181 16.88 -11.91 -1.39
N THR A 182 17.62 -11.62 -0.33
CA THR A 182 18.96 -11.02 -0.34
C THR A 182 19.81 -11.62 0.79
N ASP A 183 21.10 -11.34 0.75
CA ASP A 183 22.05 -11.54 1.86
C ASP A 183 21.79 -10.66 3.11
N ASP A 184 20.79 -9.78 3.11
CA ASP A 184 20.35 -9.00 4.28
C ASP A 184 18.99 -9.47 4.82
N GLU A 185 19.02 -10.11 6.00
CA GLU A 185 17.83 -10.68 6.66
C GLU A 185 16.78 -9.62 7.02
N GLN A 186 17.18 -8.39 7.31
CA GLN A 186 16.23 -7.33 7.65
C GLN A 186 15.36 -7.00 6.45
N LEU A 187 15.97 -6.90 5.25
CA LEU A 187 15.25 -6.61 4.02
C LEU A 187 14.35 -7.78 3.59
N ASN A 188 14.80 -9.02 3.79
CA ASN A 188 13.96 -10.21 3.57
C ASN A 188 12.67 -10.08 4.40
N ARG A 189 12.78 -9.89 5.72
CA ARG A 189 11.63 -9.76 6.62
C ARG A 189 10.71 -8.59 6.25
N VAL A 190 11.29 -7.44 5.90
CA VAL A 190 10.54 -6.22 5.52
C VAL A 190 9.68 -6.44 4.27
N TRP A 191 10.19 -7.17 3.27
CA TRP A 191 9.42 -7.47 2.05
C TRP A 191 8.18 -8.32 2.38
N TYR A 192 8.35 -9.40 3.15
CA TYR A 192 7.25 -10.30 3.50
C TYR A 192 6.26 -9.69 4.51
N ALA A 193 6.71 -8.81 5.40
CA ALA A 193 5.82 -8.02 6.25
C ALA A 193 5.01 -7.01 5.45
N SER A 194 5.58 -6.44 4.39
CA SER A 194 4.85 -5.54 3.49
C SER A 194 3.73 -6.32 2.78
N ALA A 195 4.08 -7.46 2.18
CA ALA A 195 3.11 -8.30 1.48
C ALA A 195 2.01 -8.85 2.41
N TYR A 196 2.37 -9.20 3.66
CA TYR A 196 1.40 -9.64 4.65
C TYR A 196 0.50 -8.52 5.18
N THR A 197 1.01 -7.29 5.27
CA THR A 197 0.21 -6.11 5.60
C THR A 197 -0.89 -5.90 4.55
N ASP A 198 -0.52 -5.90 3.26
CA ASP A 198 -1.49 -5.81 2.16
C ASP A 198 -2.49 -6.98 2.20
N GLN A 199 -2.00 -8.21 2.47
CA GLN A 199 -2.87 -9.38 2.58
C GLN A 199 -3.90 -9.24 3.71
N LEU A 200 -3.48 -8.73 4.87
CA LEU A 200 -4.37 -8.50 6.02
C LEU A 200 -5.37 -7.38 5.76
N CYS A 201 -5.01 -6.41 4.91
CA CYS A 201 -5.88 -5.35 4.42
C CYS A 201 -6.83 -5.81 3.27
N THR A 202 -6.68 -7.03 2.75
CA THR A 202 -7.68 -7.63 1.84
C THR A 202 -8.77 -8.34 2.65
N ILE A 203 -9.88 -7.66 2.88
CA ILE A 203 -10.95 -8.07 3.80
C ILE A 203 -12.19 -8.61 3.06
N PRO A 204 -13.13 -9.31 3.75
CA PRO A 204 -14.47 -9.52 3.23
C PRO A 204 -15.14 -8.20 2.84
N SER A 205 -15.68 -8.15 1.62
CA SER A 205 -16.28 -6.94 1.06
C SER A 205 -17.45 -6.43 1.89
N ASP A 206 -18.14 -7.30 2.64
CA ASP A 206 -19.28 -7.02 3.51
C ASP A 206 -18.89 -6.79 4.98
N LYS A 207 -17.60 -6.56 5.25
CA LYS A 207 -17.04 -6.23 6.57
C LYS A 207 -16.24 -4.92 6.53
N GLY A 208 -16.59 -4.00 5.65
CA GLY A 208 -15.98 -2.67 5.60
C GLY A 208 -16.63 -1.68 6.56
N ASN A 209 -16.06 -0.48 6.60
CA ASN A 209 -16.44 0.65 7.45
C ASN A 209 -16.48 0.32 8.95
N SER A 210 -15.47 0.78 9.68
CA SER A 210 -15.41 0.72 11.15
C SER A 210 -15.52 2.09 11.82
N LEU A 211 -15.91 3.15 11.10
CA LEU A 211 -15.99 4.53 11.60
C LEU A 211 -17.33 4.88 12.24
N VAL A 212 -17.84 3.96 13.07
CA VAL A 212 -19.19 3.96 13.65
C VAL A 212 -19.54 5.22 14.44
N ASN A 213 -18.62 5.69 15.28
CA ASN A 213 -18.84 6.79 16.19
C ASN A 213 -17.65 7.75 16.15
N ILE A 214 -17.25 8.15 14.93
CA ILE A 214 -16.10 9.02 14.70
C ILE A 214 -16.24 10.40 15.38
N LEU A 215 -17.46 10.80 15.74
CA LEU A 215 -17.77 12.04 16.44
C LEU A 215 -17.76 11.90 17.98
N ALA A 216 -17.34 10.76 18.52
CA ALA A 216 -17.13 10.60 19.95
C ALA A 216 -16.11 11.64 20.47
N THR A 217 -16.38 12.20 21.66
CA THR A 217 -15.55 13.26 22.25
C THR A 217 -15.10 12.98 23.67
N ASP A 218 -15.57 11.90 24.29
CA ASP A 218 -15.29 11.56 25.69
C ASP A 218 -14.33 10.36 25.77
N PRO A 219 -13.06 10.55 26.17
CA PRO A 219 -12.08 9.47 26.21
C PRO A 219 -12.35 8.45 27.32
N ASP A 220 -13.18 8.78 28.32
CA ASP A 220 -13.48 7.91 29.45
C ASP A 220 -14.66 6.95 29.16
N ILE A 221 -15.34 7.10 28.02
CA ILE A 221 -16.49 6.29 27.63
C ILE A 221 -16.11 5.39 26.46
N PRO A 222 -16.15 4.05 26.63
CA PRO A 222 -15.96 3.14 25.52
C PRO A 222 -16.98 3.36 24.40
N THR A 223 -16.53 3.24 23.16
CA THR A 223 -17.34 3.44 21.97
C THR A 223 -17.84 2.12 21.39
N TRP A 224 -19.05 2.15 20.83
CA TRP A 224 -19.54 1.05 20.00
C TRP A 224 -18.74 0.96 18.71
N TRP A 225 -18.45 -0.27 18.29
CA TRP A 225 -17.69 -0.54 17.08
C TRP A 225 -18.22 -1.78 16.38
N TYR A 226 -18.25 -1.75 15.05
CA TYR A 226 -18.58 -2.88 14.19
C TYR A 226 -18.11 -2.55 12.78
N ALA A 227 -18.08 -3.55 11.90
CA ALA A 227 -17.77 -3.42 10.48
C ALA A 227 -18.69 -4.33 9.66
N ASN A 228 -19.74 -3.74 9.08
CA ASN A 228 -20.84 -4.43 8.39
C ASN A 228 -21.31 -3.67 7.13
N SER A 229 -20.53 -2.71 6.63
CA SER A 229 -20.80 -2.07 5.35
C SER A 229 -20.24 -2.89 4.20
N THR A 230 -20.91 -2.83 3.04
CA THR A 230 -20.49 -3.51 1.81
C THR A 230 -19.73 -2.56 0.90
N LEU A 231 -18.45 -2.84 0.65
CA LEU A 231 -17.55 -1.98 -0.11
C LEU A 231 -17.63 -2.22 -1.62
N THR A 232 -17.64 -3.47 -2.05
CA THR A 232 -17.63 -3.86 -3.46
C THR A 232 -18.72 -4.91 -3.74
N ASN A 233 -18.98 -5.18 -5.02
CA ASN A 233 -19.90 -6.25 -5.43
C ASN A 233 -19.24 -7.64 -5.49
N GLY A 234 -17.95 -7.75 -5.13
CA GLY A 234 -17.23 -9.01 -5.03
C GLY A 234 -17.25 -9.58 -3.63
N SER A 235 -16.44 -10.61 -3.39
CA SER A 235 -16.23 -11.22 -2.08
C SER A 235 -15.20 -10.49 -1.21
N ALA A 236 -14.32 -9.69 -1.83
CA ALA A 236 -13.23 -9.01 -1.17
C ALA A 236 -13.08 -7.54 -1.59
N ALA A 237 -12.40 -6.78 -0.75
CA ALA A 237 -11.95 -5.43 -1.02
C ALA A 237 -10.57 -5.24 -0.38
N LEU A 238 -9.68 -4.48 -1.06
CA LEU A 238 -8.45 -4.00 -0.45
C LEU A 238 -8.76 -2.65 0.21
N VAL A 239 -8.45 -2.53 1.49
CA VAL A 239 -8.71 -1.32 2.29
C VAL A 239 -7.41 -0.67 2.75
N ASP A 240 -7.52 0.51 3.34
CA ASP A 240 -6.42 1.25 3.93
C ASP A 240 -5.76 0.48 5.10
N GLY A 241 -6.56 0.11 6.10
CA GLY A 241 -6.08 -0.58 7.29
C GLY A 241 -6.96 -1.76 7.67
N ALA A 242 -6.36 -2.76 8.30
CA ALA A 242 -7.11 -3.95 8.71
C ALA A 242 -8.02 -3.66 9.91
N LYS A 243 -7.54 -2.93 10.92
CA LYS A 243 -8.27 -2.66 12.18
C LYS A 243 -9.39 -1.63 12.00
N ARG A 244 -9.01 -0.40 11.61
CA ARG A 244 -9.87 0.78 11.57
C ARG A 244 -10.01 1.33 10.17
N ASP A 245 -10.95 2.27 10.02
CA ASP A 245 -11.51 2.76 8.75
C ASP A 245 -12.13 1.61 7.95
N LYS A 246 -11.30 0.72 7.40
CA LYS A 246 -11.70 -0.40 6.54
C LYS A 246 -12.47 0.12 5.33
N LEU A 247 -11.90 1.13 4.67
CA LEU A 247 -12.45 1.81 3.50
C LEU A 247 -11.44 1.77 2.35
N ILE A 248 -11.92 2.02 1.13
CA ILE A 248 -11.06 2.04 -0.06
C ILE A 248 -10.56 3.48 -0.26
N TRP A 249 -9.28 3.69 0.02
CA TRP A 249 -8.63 4.99 -0.09
C TRP A 249 -7.67 5.03 -1.28
N PRO A 250 -7.79 6.03 -2.18
CA PRO A 250 -6.94 6.11 -3.36
C PRO A 250 -5.49 6.49 -3.03
N GLY A 251 -5.25 7.22 -1.93
CA GLY A 251 -3.90 7.53 -1.43
C GLY A 251 -3.12 6.25 -1.14
N ASP A 252 -3.70 5.33 -0.36
CA ASP A 252 -3.13 4.01 -0.04
C ASP A 252 -2.79 3.19 -1.28
N TYR A 253 -3.67 3.24 -2.28
CA TYR A 253 -3.51 2.51 -3.54
C TYR A 253 -2.31 2.97 -4.36
N SER A 254 -1.77 4.16 -4.09
CA SER A 254 -0.52 4.58 -4.73
C SER A 254 0.69 3.74 -4.26
N ILE A 255 0.57 3.04 -3.14
CA ILE A 255 1.59 2.13 -2.57
C ILE A 255 1.12 0.66 -2.61
N SER A 256 -0.05 0.35 -2.02
CA SER A 256 -0.48 -1.03 -1.78
C SER A 256 -0.97 -1.76 -3.04
N LEU A 257 -1.59 -1.06 -4.01
CA LEU A 257 -2.07 -1.71 -5.24
C LEU A 257 -0.93 -2.33 -6.05
N PRO A 258 0.19 -1.61 -6.34
CA PRO A 258 1.39 -2.25 -6.89
C PRO A 258 1.91 -3.39 -5.99
N GLY A 259 1.92 -3.20 -4.67
CA GLY A 259 2.35 -4.22 -3.70
C GLY A 259 1.61 -5.55 -3.84
N VAL A 260 0.28 -5.51 -3.98
CA VAL A 260 -0.56 -6.69 -4.20
C VAL A 260 -0.22 -7.37 -5.52
N PHE A 261 -0.06 -6.64 -6.64
CA PHE A 261 0.36 -7.23 -7.92
C PHE A 261 1.71 -7.95 -7.84
N LEU A 262 2.65 -7.40 -7.06
CA LEU A 262 4.01 -7.90 -6.92
C LEU A 262 4.15 -9.03 -5.88
N SER A 263 3.09 -9.35 -5.13
CA SER A 263 3.12 -10.37 -4.07
C SER A 263 2.10 -11.48 -4.29
N THR A 264 0.81 -11.21 -4.15
CA THR A 264 -0.28 -12.20 -4.24
C THR A 264 -0.96 -12.19 -5.61
N ASN A 265 -0.82 -11.10 -6.36
CA ASN A 265 -1.46 -10.87 -7.66
C ASN A 265 -2.99 -11.08 -7.62
N ASP A 266 -3.64 -10.62 -6.55
CA ASP A 266 -5.11 -10.62 -6.42
C ASP A 266 -5.75 -9.53 -7.30
N GLN A 267 -5.72 -9.77 -8.61
CA GLN A 267 -6.19 -8.83 -9.62
C GLN A 267 -7.70 -8.58 -9.56
N GLU A 268 -8.50 -9.56 -9.12
CA GLU A 268 -9.96 -9.42 -9.04
C GLU A 268 -10.34 -8.40 -7.96
N THR A 269 -9.81 -8.54 -6.75
CA THR A 269 -10.03 -7.57 -5.67
C THR A 269 -9.61 -6.16 -6.08
N LEU A 270 -8.43 -6.02 -6.71
CA LEU A 270 -7.94 -4.73 -7.17
C LEU A 270 -8.86 -4.11 -8.23
N LYS A 271 -9.34 -4.91 -9.19
CA LYS A 271 -10.28 -4.44 -10.23
C LYS A 271 -11.58 -3.91 -9.62
N LEU A 272 -12.17 -4.67 -8.71
CA LEU A 272 -13.45 -4.32 -8.09
C LEU A 272 -13.34 -3.10 -7.19
N SER A 273 -12.23 -2.97 -6.46
CA SER A 273 -12.00 -1.81 -5.63
C SER A 273 -11.72 -0.54 -6.46
N MET A 274 -10.99 -0.67 -7.57
CA MET A 274 -10.83 0.42 -8.55
C MET A 274 -12.15 0.81 -9.23
N GLN A 275 -13.03 -0.15 -9.51
CA GLN A 275 -14.38 0.13 -9.98
C GLN A 275 -15.16 0.97 -8.97
N GLN A 276 -15.05 0.65 -7.68
CA GLN A 276 -15.73 1.39 -6.62
C GLN A 276 -15.24 2.83 -6.49
N LEU A 277 -13.93 3.06 -6.58
CA LEU A 277 -13.35 4.42 -6.60
C LEU A 277 -13.90 5.28 -7.75
N PHE A 278 -14.11 4.67 -8.91
CA PHE A 278 -14.72 5.37 -10.05
C PHE A 278 -16.23 5.43 -9.97
N ALA A 279 -16.92 4.57 -9.21
CA ALA A 279 -18.38 4.46 -9.22
C ALA A 279 -19.07 5.81 -8.95
N ASP A 280 -18.54 6.58 -8.00
CA ASP A 280 -19.09 7.87 -7.56
C ASP A 280 -18.49 9.08 -8.27
N GLN A 281 -17.83 8.89 -9.43
CA GLN A 281 -17.36 10.03 -10.20
C GLN A 281 -18.53 10.95 -10.56
N ASN A 282 -18.42 12.24 -10.21
CA ASN A 282 -19.41 13.24 -10.57
C ASN A 282 -19.51 13.35 -12.10
N SER A 283 -20.67 12.99 -12.64
CA SER A 283 -20.90 12.91 -14.08
C SER A 283 -20.86 14.26 -14.78
N SER A 284 -20.99 15.38 -14.05
CA SER A 284 -20.94 16.73 -14.60
C SER A 284 -19.53 17.32 -14.56
N THR A 285 -18.85 17.22 -13.42
CA THR A 285 -17.53 17.85 -13.20
C THR A 285 -16.35 16.94 -13.49
N GLY A 286 -16.51 15.61 -13.39
CA GLY A 286 -15.41 14.64 -13.43
C GLY A 286 -14.74 14.37 -12.08
N GLN A 287 -15.20 15.02 -11.01
CA GLN A 287 -14.65 14.87 -9.66
C GLN A 287 -14.75 13.41 -9.21
N LEU A 288 -13.65 12.91 -8.67
CA LEU A 288 -13.56 11.58 -8.03
C LEU A 288 -13.57 11.80 -6.51
N PRO A 289 -14.08 10.83 -5.73
CA PRO A 289 -14.27 10.98 -4.30
C PRO A 289 -12.95 10.93 -3.54
N TYR A 290 -12.94 11.48 -2.33
CA TYR A 290 -11.80 11.42 -1.41
C TYR A 290 -11.53 9.98 -0.94
N ALA A 291 -12.58 9.27 -0.52
CA ALA A 291 -12.58 7.82 -0.29
C ALA A 291 -13.75 7.18 -1.03
N ALA A 292 -13.61 5.94 -1.48
CA ALA A 292 -14.72 5.24 -2.13
C ALA A 292 -15.87 5.06 -1.14
N ARG A 293 -17.08 5.44 -1.54
CA ARG A 293 -18.28 5.20 -0.73
C ARG A 293 -18.61 3.71 -0.74
N PRO A 294 -18.99 3.10 0.39
CA PRO A 294 -19.55 1.75 0.38
C PRO A 294 -20.83 1.67 -0.48
N ILE A 295 -21.04 0.55 -1.18
CA ILE A 295 -22.27 0.26 -1.92
C ILE A 295 -23.48 0.22 -0.96
N TYR A 296 -23.28 -0.36 0.22
CA TYR A 296 -24.26 -0.39 1.28
C TYR A 296 -23.61 0.02 2.59
N ILE A 297 -24.14 1.06 3.22
CA ILE A 297 -23.69 1.56 4.52
C ILE A 297 -24.67 1.04 5.57
N SER A 298 -24.15 0.26 6.52
CA SER A 298 -24.94 -0.32 7.61
C SER A 298 -24.27 -0.01 8.93
N PRO A 299 -25.02 0.42 9.95
CA PRO A 299 -26.22 1.25 9.78
C PRO A 299 -25.86 2.55 9.02
N PRO A 300 -26.85 3.32 8.55
CA PRO A 300 -26.58 4.58 7.88
C PRO A 300 -25.70 5.51 8.72
N ASP A 301 -24.62 5.99 8.13
CA ASP A 301 -23.62 6.83 8.79
C ASP A 301 -23.37 8.11 7.98
N PRO A 302 -23.78 9.30 8.47
CA PRO A 302 -23.54 10.57 7.81
C PRO A 302 -22.05 10.89 7.61
N ALA A 303 -21.17 10.48 8.53
CA ALA A 303 -19.76 10.85 8.47
C ALA A 303 -19.07 10.21 7.26
N VAL A 304 -19.35 8.93 6.99
CA VAL A 304 -18.84 8.24 5.79
C VAL A 304 -19.39 8.84 4.50
N ILE A 305 -20.66 9.24 4.49
CA ILE A 305 -21.27 9.93 3.34
C ILE A 305 -20.56 11.27 3.09
N ASP A 306 -20.28 12.03 4.15
CA ASP A 306 -19.61 13.32 4.07
C ASP A 306 -18.17 13.17 3.59
N ILE A 307 -17.41 12.20 4.11
CA ILE A 307 -16.04 11.89 3.67
C ILE A 307 -15.99 11.64 2.16
N SER A 308 -16.91 10.83 1.61
CA SER A 308 -16.96 10.56 0.17
C SER A 308 -17.30 11.79 -0.69
N ASN A 309 -17.94 12.81 -0.12
CA ASN A 309 -18.27 14.06 -0.81
C ASN A 309 -17.17 15.14 -0.71
N VAL A 310 -16.18 14.96 0.16
CA VAL A 310 -15.03 15.86 0.26
C VAL A 310 -14.29 15.87 -1.08
N TYR A 311 -13.96 17.07 -1.55
CA TYR A 311 -13.02 17.22 -2.65
C TYR A 311 -11.61 17.33 -2.08
N SER A 312 -10.74 16.41 -2.45
CA SER A 312 -9.30 16.49 -2.26
C SER A 312 -8.66 16.56 -3.63
N TYR A 313 -7.83 17.58 -3.87
CA TYR A 313 -7.16 17.73 -5.16
C TYR A 313 -6.17 16.57 -5.41
N THR A 314 -5.39 16.20 -4.39
CA THR A 314 -4.39 15.13 -4.46
C THR A 314 -5.02 13.75 -4.55
N TYR A 315 -6.03 13.42 -3.74
CA TYR A 315 -6.70 12.12 -3.81
C TYR A 315 -7.52 11.95 -5.07
N HIS A 316 -8.06 13.04 -5.62
CA HIS A 316 -8.63 13.02 -6.96
C HIS A 316 -7.60 12.57 -8.02
N MET A 317 -6.35 13.03 -7.94
CA MET A 317 -5.28 12.55 -8.82
C MET A 317 -4.81 11.13 -8.46
N TYR A 318 -4.75 10.76 -7.17
CA TYR A 318 -4.42 9.39 -6.77
C TYR A 318 -5.42 8.36 -7.33
N ASN A 319 -6.71 8.70 -7.46
CA ASN A 319 -7.67 7.85 -8.19
C ASN A 319 -7.25 7.60 -9.64
N LEU A 320 -6.80 8.65 -10.35
CA LEU A 320 -6.34 8.56 -11.74
C LEU A 320 -5.07 7.72 -11.86
N LEU A 321 -4.15 7.87 -10.91
CA LEU A 321 -2.92 7.07 -10.81
C LEU A 321 -3.20 5.62 -10.43
N GLY A 322 -4.21 5.35 -9.60
CA GLY A 322 -4.68 3.99 -9.29
C GLY A 322 -5.13 3.25 -10.54
N MET A 323 -5.88 3.91 -11.45
CA MET A 323 -6.26 3.34 -12.75
C MET A 323 -5.04 3.08 -13.64
N ASN A 324 -4.06 4.00 -13.66
CA ASN A 324 -2.81 3.79 -14.37
C ASN A 324 -2.09 2.54 -13.85
N ASN A 325 -1.86 2.45 -12.53
CA ASN A 325 -1.15 1.33 -11.92
C ASN A 325 -1.88 0.01 -12.16
N TYR A 326 -3.22 0.00 -12.02
CA TYR A 326 -4.03 -1.17 -12.35
C TYR A 326 -3.78 -1.64 -13.77
N TYR A 327 -3.87 -0.75 -14.77
CA TYR A 327 -3.63 -1.12 -16.17
C TYR A 327 -2.18 -1.57 -16.41
N THR A 328 -1.19 -0.89 -15.82
CA THR A 328 0.23 -1.22 -15.97
C THR A 328 0.52 -2.67 -15.59
N TYR A 329 -0.01 -3.14 -14.45
CA TYR A 329 0.26 -4.49 -13.95
C TYR A 329 -0.73 -5.56 -14.42
N SER A 330 -1.98 -5.20 -14.70
CA SER A 330 -2.99 -6.16 -15.18
C SER A 330 -2.95 -6.37 -16.71
N GLY A 331 -2.56 -5.35 -17.45
CA GLY A 331 -2.73 -5.28 -18.90
C GLY A 331 -4.19 -5.23 -19.39
N ASP A 332 -5.17 -4.98 -18.52
CA ASP A 332 -6.60 -4.96 -18.85
C ASP A 332 -6.98 -3.70 -19.67
N ILE A 333 -6.68 -3.77 -20.98
CA ILE A 333 -6.95 -2.69 -21.92
C ILE A 333 -8.44 -2.42 -22.11
N ASP A 334 -9.29 -3.43 -21.93
CA ASP A 334 -10.74 -3.29 -22.07
C ASP A 334 -11.30 -2.46 -20.91
N PHE A 335 -10.82 -2.71 -19.69
CA PHE A 335 -11.19 -1.90 -18.52
C PHE A 335 -10.70 -0.46 -18.64
N LEU A 336 -9.48 -0.23 -19.14
CA LEU A 336 -8.97 1.12 -19.40
C LEU A 336 -9.82 1.84 -20.46
N LYS A 337 -10.10 1.19 -21.60
CA LYS A 337 -10.93 1.78 -22.67
C LYS A 337 -12.34 2.11 -22.21
N LEU A 338 -12.96 1.23 -21.42
CA LEU A 338 -14.28 1.45 -20.85
C LEU A 338 -14.33 2.71 -19.98
N ASN A 339 -13.26 2.99 -19.23
CA ASN A 339 -13.17 4.13 -18.33
C ASN A 339 -12.42 5.33 -18.92
N TRP A 340 -11.94 5.27 -20.16
CA TRP A 340 -11.03 6.29 -20.72
C TRP A 340 -11.62 7.70 -20.71
N ASN A 341 -12.86 7.86 -21.19
CA ASN A 341 -13.54 9.16 -21.20
C ASN A 341 -13.75 9.72 -19.78
N ARG A 342 -13.99 8.84 -18.80
CA ARG A 342 -14.14 9.19 -17.39
C ARG A 342 -12.81 9.65 -16.80
N TRP A 343 -11.74 8.93 -17.12
CA TRP A 343 -10.37 9.25 -16.73
C TRP A 343 -9.94 10.61 -17.28
N VAL A 344 -10.11 10.84 -18.60
CA VAL A 344 -9.80 12.11 -19.26
C VAL A 344 -10.62 13.26 -18.66
N LYS A 345 -11.89 13.03 -18.35
CA LYS A 345 -12.74 14.02 -17.69
C LYS A 345 -12.23 14.39 -16.29
N GLY A 346 -11.77 13.42 -15.52
CA GLY A 346 -11.12 13.66 -14.23
C GLY A 346 -9.84 14.50 -14.38
N LEU A 347 -8.94 14.12 -15.29
CA LEU A 347 -7.73 14.91 -15.56
C LEU A 347 -8.07 16.35 -15.96
N ASN A 348 -9.10 16.56 -16.78
CA ASN A 348 -9.54 17.89 -17.19
C ASN A 348 -10.04 18.75 -16.02
N LEU A 349 -10.65 18.14 -14.99
CA LEU A 349 -11.01 18.87 -13.76
C LEU A 349 -9.74 19.39 -13.06
N SER A 350 -8.72 18.54 -12.91
CA SER A 350 -7.44 18.96 -12.32
C SER A 350 -6.79 20.10 -13.11
N LEU A 351 -6.76 19.96 -14.45
CA LEU A 351 -6.20 20.98 -15.35
C LEU A 351 -6.96 22.31 -15.31
N SER A 352 -8.24 22.32 -14.94
CA SER A 352 -9.02 23.55 -14.80
C SER A 352 -8.53 24.46 -13.67
N SER A 353 -7.76 23.92 -12.73
CA SER A 353 -7.13 24.67 -11.65
C SER A 353 -5.78 25.28 -12.04
N VAL A 354 -5.25 24.98 -13.23
CA VAL A 354 -4.00 25.58 -13.73
C VAL A 354 -4.26 27.02 -14.15
N ASP A 355 -3.65 27.96 -13.45
CA ASP A 355 -3.84 29.39 -13.69
C ASP A 355 -2.72 29.99 -14.56
N SER A 356 -2.71 31.33 -14.69
CA SER A 356 -1.73 32.05 -15.50
C SER A 356 -0.27 31.88 -15.06
N SER A 357 0.00 31.37 -13.85
CA SER A 357 1.34 31.03 -13.39
C SER A 357 1.90 29.78 -14.08
N GLY A 358 1.03 28.94 -14.64
CA GLY A 358 1.37 27.62 -15.15
C GLY A 358 1.34 26.51 -14.10
N LEU A 359 0.98 26.83 -12.85
CA LEU A 359 0.74 25.86 -11.77
C LEU A 359 -0.75 25.73 -11.49
N ALA A 360 -1.16 24.55 -11.02
CA ALA A 360 -2.47 24.34 -10.43
C ALA A 360 -2.56 25.04 -9.07
N TYR A 361 -3.57 25.90 -8.92
CA TYR A 361 -3.92 26.52 -7.65
C TYR A 361 -4.94 25.65 -6.92
N VAL A 362 -4.57 25.09 -5.77
CA VAL A 362 -5.45 24.28 -4.91
C VAL A 362 -6.33 25.22 -4.08
N PRO A 363 -7.66 25.28 -4.31
CA PRO A 363 -8.55 26.15 -3.56
C PRO A 363 -8.85 25.60 -2.16
N LYS A 364 -9.35 26.46 -1.27
CA LYS A 364 -9.65 26.13 0.14
C LYS A 364 -10.61 24.94 0.35
N ASN A 365 -11.47 24.65 -0.63
CA ASN A 365 -12.41 23.53 -0.56
C ASN A 365 -11.82 22.22 -1.14
N ALA A 366 -10.53 22.20 -1.49
CA ALA A 366 -9.84 21.08 -2.11
C ALA A 366 -8.59 20.63 -1.32
N THR A 367 -8.46 21.08 -0.08
CA THR A 367 -7.22 20.96 0.72
C THR A 367 -7.13 19.69 1.57
N ALA A 368 -8.15 18.81 1.54
CA ALA A 368 -8.09 17.54 2.24
C ALA A 368 -6.98 16.66 1.65
N ASP A 369 -6.25 15.96 2.51
CA ASP A 369 -5.10 15.11 2.17
C ASP A 369 -4.80 14.13 3.31
N TRP A 370 -3.69 13.36 3.21
CA TRP A 370 -3.26 12.24 4.07
C TRP A 370 -3.02 12.54 5.57
N LEU A 371 -3.63 13.59 6.13
CA LEU A 371 -3.50 14.14 7.49
C LEU A 371 -2.33 15.12 7.68
N ARG A 372 -1.84 15.68 6.57
CA ARG A 372 -0.96 16.85 6.58
C ARG A 372 -1.74 18.16 6.76
N ILE A 373 -1.01 19.20 7.18
CA ILE A 373 -1.48 20.59 7.24
C ILE A 373 -0.85 21.43 6.12
N GLY A 374 -1.44 22.60 5.85
CA GLY A 374 -0.88 23.59 4.94
C GLY A 374 -1.15 23.38 3.44
N MET A 375 -1.89 22.33 3.05
CA MET A 375 -2.31 22.12 1.66
C MET A 375 -3.12 23.31 1.15
N GLY A 376 -2.87 23.73 -0.10
CA GLY A 376 -3.50 24.89 -0.73
C GLY A 376 -2.55 25.70 -1.61
N ALA A 377 -3.09 26.69 -2.31
CA ALA A 377 -2.35 27.56 -3.24
C ALA A 377 -1.59 26.75 -4.32
N HIS A 378 -0.48 27.26 -4.85
CA HIS A 378 0.36 26.50 -5.78
C HIS A 378 1.24 25.51 -5.00
N ASN A 379 0.59 24.47 -4.45
CA ASN A 379 1.24 23.47 -3.63
C ASN A 379 2.18 22.60 -4.48
N ILE A 380 3.42 22.38 -4.01
CA ILE A 380 4.42 21.58 -4.74
C ILE A 380 4.02 20.11 -4.89
N GLU A 381 3.47 19.48 -3.85
CA GLU A 381 3.00 18.09 -3.89
C GLU A 381 1.90 17.94 -4.96
N ALA A 382 0.85 18.76 -4.86
CA ALA A 382 -0.25 18.74 -5.82
C ALA A 382 0.20 18.95 -7.27
N ASN A 383 1.12 19.90 -7.50
CA ASN A 383 1.64 20.16 -8.85
C ASN A 383 2.56 19.05 -9.35
N SER A 384 3.35 18.43 -8.48
CA SER A 384 4.19 17.30 -8.84
C SER A 384 3.38 16.03 -9.12
N ILE A 385 2.32 15.76 -8.36
CA ILE A 385 1.38 14.66 -8.67
C ILE A 385 0.66 14.92 -10.00
N LEU A 386 0.24 16.17 -10.28
CA LEU A 386 -0.36 16.53 -11.57
C LEU A 386 0.64 16.31 -12.72
N ALA A 387 1.90 16.72 -12.55
CA ALA A 387 2.95 16.50 -13.55
C ALA A 387 3.18 15.00 -13.80
N TYR A 388 3.21 14.18 -12.75
CA TYR A 388 3.30 12.73 -12.92
C TYR A 388 2.07 12.13 -13.61
N THR A 389 0.87 12.60 -13.25
CA THR A 389 -0.39 12.20 -13.88
C THR A 389 -0.42 12.55 -15.36
N LEU A 390 0.17 13.67 -15.78
CA LEU A 390 0.30 14.03 -17.20
C LEU A 390 1.26 13.11 -17.95
N LYS A 391 2.36 12.68 -17.30
CA LYS A 391 3.28 11.68 -17.88
C LYS A 391 2.57 10.34 -18.10
N THR A 392 1.80 9.88 -17.12
CA THR A 392 1.01 8.64 -17.27
C THR A 392 -0.11 8.81 -18.28
N ALA A 393 -0.76 9.99 -18.34
CA ALA A 393 -1.77 10.32 -19.36
C ALA A 393 -1.26 10.06 -20.79
N ILE A 394 -0.05 10.54 -21.09
CA ILE A 394 0.57 10.39 -22.41
C ILE A 394 0.78 8.91 -22.73
N SER A 395 1.25 8.12 -21.76
CA SER A 395 1.43 6.67 -21.93
C SER A 395 0.09 5.95 -22.19
N LEU A 396 -0.93 6.25 -21.37
CA LEU A 396 -2.27 5.66 -21.51
C LEU A 396 -2.93 6.05 -22.84
N ALA A 397 -2.75 7.29 -23.31
CA ALA A 397 -3.27 7.74 -24.60
C ALA A 397 -2.69 6.93 -25.78
N TYR A 398 -1.40 6.60 -25.74
CA TYR A 398 -0.82 5.69 -26.74
C TYR A 398 -1.44 4.29 -26.66
N SER A 399 -1.63 3.73 -25.47
CA SER A 399 -2.26 2.41 -25.28
C SER A 399 -3.71 2.36 -25.77
N VAL A 400 -4.49 3.42 -25.54
CA VAL A 400 -5.90 3.51 -25.98
C VAL A 400 -6.01 3.89 -27.46
N GLY A 401 -5.00 4.52 -28.04
CA GLY A 401 -5.01 5.05 -29.41
C GLY A 401 -5.61 6.46 -29.51
N ASP A 402 -5.75 7.16 -28.39
CA ASP A 402 -6.34 8.51 -28.32
C ASP A 402 -5.26 9.58 -28.13
N THR A 403 -4.52 9.88 -29.20
CA THR A 403 -3.27 10.66 -29.14
C THR A 403 -3.43 12.17 -29.35
N HIS A 404 -4.65 12.66 -29.59
CA HIS A 404 -4.88 14.06 -29.98
C HIS A 404 -4.58 15.09 -28.87
N LEU A 405 -4.61 14.69 -27.60
CA LEU A 405 -4.33 15.56 -26.44
C LEU A 405 -2.86 15.54 -25.99
N ILE A 406 -2.02 14.65 -26.55
CA ILE A 406 -0.65 14.43 -26.06
C ILE A 406 0.18 15.72 -26.07
N SER A 407 0.11 16.51 -27.14
CA SER A 407 0.84 17.79 -27.22
C SER A 407 0.36 18.81 -26.19
N THR A 408 -0.94 18.80 -25.89
CA THR A 408 -1.53 19.68 -24.88
C THR A 408 -1.07 19.29 -23.48
N TRP A 409 -1.12 18.00 -23.15
CA TRP A 409 -0.65 17.49 -21.86
C TRP A 409 0.86 17.68 -21.67
N GLN A 410 1.66 17.49 -22.73
CA GLN A 410 3.09 17.80 -22.69
C GLN A 410 3.35 19.27 -22.38
N ASN A 411 2.59 20.19 -23.00
CA ASN A 411 2.74 21.62 -22.71
C ASN A 411 2.38 21.97 -21.26
N TYR A 412 1.34 21.37 -20.68
CA TYR A 412 1.02 21.53 -19.27
C TYR A 412 2.15 21.02 -18.37
N TYR A 413 2.68 19.83 -18.65
CA TYR A 413 3.82 19.28 -17.92
C TYR A 413 5.03 20.24 -17.97
N ASP A 414 5.42 20.68 -19.16
CA ASP A 414 6.57 21.58 -19.35
C ASP A 414 6.37 22.92 -18.62
N ASN A 415 5.14 23.44 -18.59
CA ASN A 415 4.79 24.65 -17.84
C ASN A 415 4.92 24.46 -16.33
N ILE A 416 4.37 23.36 -15.79
CA ILE A 416 4.45 23.05 -14.36
C ILE A 416 5.91 22.91 -13.93
N VAL A 417 6.71 22.17 -14.70
CA VAL A 417 8.15 22.02 -14.44
C VAL A 417 8.81 23.40 -14.39
N ARG A 418 8.63 24.25 -15.40
CA ARG A 418 9.24 25.59 -15.41
C ARG A 418 8.79 26.44 -14.22
N ALA A 419 7.48 26.51 -13.96
CA ALA A 419 6.92 27.39 -12.94
C ALA A 419 7.30 26.95 -11.52
N ALA A 420 7.22 25.65 -11.20
CA ALA A 420 7.60 25.13 -9.89
C ALA A 420 9.09 25.38 -9.60
N ASN A 421 9.96 25.10 -10.57
CA ASN A 421 11.41 25.34 -10.45
C ASN A 421 11.78 26.82 -10.31
N SER A 422 10.96 27.74 -10.82
CA SER A 422 11.17 29.19 -10.70
C SER A 422 10.57 29.80 -9.45
N MET A 423 9.43 29.29 -8.97
CA MET A 423 8.64 29.93 -7.92
C MET A 423 8.82 29.29 -6.54
N LEU A 424 9.08 27.97 -6.50
CA LEU A 424 9.02 27.17 -5.27
C LEU A 424 10.38 26.63 -4.85
N TRP A 425 11.35 26.51 -5.75
CA TRP A 425 12.69 26.04 -5.41
C TRP A 425 13.43 27.04 -4.50
N ASP A 426 13.96 26.53 -3.38
CA ASP A 426 14.82 27.26 -2.46
C ASP A 426 16.24 26.72 -2.54
N GLU A 427 17.12 27.49 -3.21
CA GLU A 427 18.52 27.12 -3.43
C GLU A 427 19.28 26.95 -2.10
N SER A 428 18.90 27.66 -1.04
CA SER A 428 19.61 27.60 0.24
C SER A 428 19.28 26.33 1.04
N ALA A 429 18.03 25.86 0.94
CA ALA A 429 17.59 24.62 1.56
C ALA A 429 17.88 23.39 0.69
N GLY A 430 18.11 23.58 -0.61
CA GLY A 430 18.21 22.49 -1.58
C GLY A 430 16.90 21.73 -1.75
N LEU A 431 15.77 22.40 -1.52
CA LEU A 431 14.43 21.80 -1.48
C LEU A 431 13.40 22.78 -2.05
N PHE A 432 12.28 22.25 -2.51
CA PHE A 432 11.10 23.05 -2.82
C PHE A 432 10.36 23.44 -1.54
N LYS A 433 9.89 24.68 -1.49
CA LYS A 433 8.91 25.13 -0.50
C LYS A 433 7.53 24.56 -0.83
N ASP A 434 6.72 24.36 0.20
CA ASP A 434 5.38 23.79 0.09
C ASP A 434 4.48 24.62 -0.84
N ASN A 435 4.50 25.94 -0.70
CA ASN A 435 3.90 26.90 -1.63
C ASN A 435 4.52 28.31 -1.42
N GLN A 436 4.05 29.35 -2.14
CA GLN A 436 4.62 30.70 -2.02
C GLN A 436 4.32 31.41 -0.68
N THR A 437 3.38 30.90 0.11
CA THR A 437 2.88 31.56 1.34
C THR A 437 3.52 31.04 2.61
N THR A 438 4.46 30.10 2.52
CA THR A 438 5.12 29.45 3.65
C THR A 438 6.62 29.28 3.40
N THR A 439 7.36 29.01 4.48
CA THR A 439 8.78 28.62 4.48
C THR A 439 8.98 27.12 4.71
N LEU A 440 7.89 26.36 4.84
CA LEU A 440 7.91 24.90 4.98
C LEU A 440 8.51 24.26 3.72
N HIS A 441 9.42 23.29 3.89
CA HIS A 441 9.89 22.41 2.81
C HIS A 441 9.40 20.99 3.11
N PRO A 442 8.30 20.55 2.48
CA PRO A 442 7.61 19.33 2.87
C PRO A 442 8.35 18.10 2.34
N GLN A 443 8.20 16.96 3.01
CA GLN A 443 8.75 15.68 2.58
C GLN A 443 8.03 15.21 1.30
N ASP A 444 6.69 15.20 1.34
CA ASP A 444 5.82 14.71 0.25
C ASP A 444 6.11 15.38 -1.10
N GLY A 445 6.13 16.70 -1.12
CA GLY A 445 6.29 17.49 -2.31
C GLY A 445 7.69 17.41 -2.90
N ASN A 446 8.71 17.26 -2.05
CA ASN A 446 10.07 17.04 -2.53
C ASN A 446 10.27 15.62 -3.08
N CYS A 447 9.65 14.61 -2.47
CA CYS A 447 9.63 13.25 -3.02
C CYS A 447 8.90 13.22 -4.37
N TRP A 448 7.70 13.78 -4.43
CA TRP A 448 6.92 13.87 -5.67
C TRP A 448 7.60 14.71 -6.74
N ALA A 449 8.34 15.77 -6.38
CA ALA A 449 9.12 16.53 -7.35
C ALA A 449 10.18 15.66 -8.05
N VAL A 450 10.83 14.74 -7.32
CA VAL A 450 11.77 13.77 -7.90
C VAL A 450 11.06 12.74 -8.76
N ILE A 451 9.98 12.12 -8.25
CA ILE A 451 9.22 11.06 -8.96
C ILE A 451 8.61 11.59 -10.27
N SER A 452 8.03 12.78 -10.23
CA SER A 452 7.41 13.41 -11.39
C SER A 452 8.41 13.86 -12.45
N GLY A 453 9.65 14.15 -12.06
CA GLY A 453 10.66 14.80 -12.92
C GLY A 453 10.54 16.33 -12.94
N VAL A 454 9.76 16.93 -12.02
CA VAL A 454 9.82 18.37 -11.74
C VAL A 454 11.22 18.74 -11.25
N ALA A 455 11.82 17.95 -10.37
CA ALA A 455 13.24 18.04 -10.07
C ALA A 455 14.06 17.35 -11.17
N ASN A 456 14.94 18.10 -11.83
CA ASN A 456 15.92 17.54 -12.75
C ASN A 456 16.96 16.68 -12.01
N SER A 457 17.84 16.01 -12.74
CA SER A 457 18.86 15.12 -12.16
C SER A 457 19.71 15.75 -11.06
N THR A 458 20.18 16.98 -11.27
CA THR A 458 20.97 17.72 -10.28
C THR A 458 20.16 18.01 -9.02
N ARG A 459 18.93 18.53 -9.16
CA ARG A 459 18.07 18.83 -8.01
C ARG A 459 17.62 17.58 -7.29
N ALA A 460 17.38 16.47 -7.99
CA ALA A 460 17.01 15.20 -7.36
C ALA A 460 18.10 14.66 -6.43
N ILE A 461 19.38 14.76 -6.84
CA ILE A 461 20.52 14.41 -5.98
C ILE A 461 20.57 15.33 -4.75
N ILE A 462 20.38 16.64 -4.93
CA ILE A 462 20.36 17.61 -3.83
C ILE A 462 19.21 17.29 -2.85
N ILE A 463 17.99 17.09 -3.35
CA ILE A 463 16.81 16.74 -2.56
C ILE A 463 17.06 15.45 -1.77
N SER A 464 17.58 14.41 -2.42
CA SER A 464 17.91 13.14 -1.77
C SER A 464 18.88 13.34 -0.60
N ASN A 465 19.90 14.18 -0.76
CA ASN A 465 20.84 14.49 0.34
C ASN A 465 20.18 15.32 1.45
N SER A 466 19.36 16.31 1.08
CA SER A 466 18.66 17.17 2.02
C SER A 466 17.60 16.43 2.84
N LEU A 467 16.90 15.46 2.24
CA LEU A 467 15.96 14.57 2.95
C LEU A 467 16.71 13.64 3.90
N LYS A 468 17.77 12.97 3.42
CA LYS A 468 18.65 12.12 4.24
C LYS A 468 19.19 12.84 5.48
N ALA A 469 19.55 14.12 5.34
CA ALA A 469 20.09 14.95 6.41
C ALA A 469 19.08 15.25 7.54
N ARG A 470 17.78 15.05 7.30
CA ARG A 470 16.71 15.30 8.28
C ARG A 470 16.37 14.09 9.13
N TRP A 471 16.83 12.89 8.77
CA TRP A 471 16.40 11.67 9.43
C TRP A 471 16.72 11.69 10.92
N GLY A 472 15.71 11.33 11.70
CA GLY A 472 15.85 11.06 13.12
C GLY A 472 16.19 9.59 13.37
N ARG A 473 16.20 9.22 14.65
CA ARG A 473 16.45 7.84 15.08
C ARG A 473 15.40 6.85 14.57
N TYR A 474 14.16 7.31 14.39
CA TYR A 474 13.01 6.43 14.14
C TYR A 474 12.42 6.56 12.74
N GLY A 475 12.87 7.51 11.92
CA GLY A 475 12.50 7.57 10.51
C GLY A 475 12.81 8.90 9.85
N ALA A 476 12.32 9.04 8.62
CA ALA A 476 12.30 10.31 7.91
C ALA A 476 11.13 11.17 8.42
N PRO A 477 11.37 12.41 8.87
CA PRO A 477 10.30 13.28 9.34
C PRO A 477 9.48 13.82 8.17
N ALA A 478 8.18 14.03 8.40
CA ALA A 478 7.22 14.71 7.54
C ALA A 478 6.81 16.05 8.18
N PRO A 479 7.57 17.15 7.97
CA PRO A 479 7.32 18.43 8.65
C PRO A 479 5.94 19.03 8.36
N GLU A 480 5.34 18.70 7.22
CA GLU A 480 3.99 19.06 6.82
C GLU A 480 2.88 18.40 7.64
N ALA A 481 3.19 17.42 8.46
CA ALA A 481 2.26 16.77 9.39
C ALA A 481 2.62 17.14 10.84
N TYR A 482 2.26 18.36 11.23
CA TYR A 482 2.43 18.88 12.60
C TYR A 482 3.90 18.95 13.09
N GLY A 483 4.89 18.89 12.19
CA GLY A 483 6.31 19.07 12.48
C GLY A 483 7.06 17.83 13.00
N ASN A 484 6.40 16.97 13.76
CA ASN A 484 7.01 15.85 14.49
C ASN A 484 6.50 14.47 14.05
N THR A 485 5.91 14.37 12.86
CA THR A 485 5.38 13.10 12.34
C THR A 485 6.45 12.35 11.54
N VAL A 486 6.47 11.02 11.65
CA VAL A 486 7.01 10.10 10.65
C VAL A 486 5.84 9.42 9.96
N SER A 487 5.78 9.56 8.62
CA SER A 487 4.74 8.97 7.79
C SER A 487 5.32 7.87 6.91
N PRO A 488 5.07 6.58 7.21
CA PRO A 488 5.44 5.47 6.32
C PRO A 488 4.89 5.60 4.90
N PHE A 489 3.75 6.28 4.74
CA PHE A 489 3.20 6.62 3.42
C PHE A 489 4.18 7.47 2.61
N ILE A 490 4.60 8.61 3.17
CA ILE A 490 5.50 9.54 2.47
C ILE A 490 6.93 8.99 2.39
N SER A 491 7.41 8.33 3.45
CA SER A 491 8.70 7.65 3.43
C SER A 491 8.74 6.58 2.34
N GLY A 492 7.62 5.93 2.00
CA GLY A 492 7.50 5.04 0.85
C GLY A 492 7.82 5.73 -0.48
N PHE A 493 7.42 6.99 -0.67
CA PHE A 493 7.84 7.81 -1.82
C PHE A 493 9.29 8.28 -1.72
N GLU A 494 9.79 8.54 -0.52
CA GLU A 494 11.19 8.91 -0.29
C GLU A 494 12.15 7.79 -0.71
N LEU A 495 11.79 6.52 -0.45
CA LEU A 495 12.53 5.36 -0.98
C LEU A 495 12.69 5.46 -2.50
N GLN A 496 11.59 5.75 -3.22
CA GLN A 496 11.62 5.90 -4.68
C GLN A 496 12.49 7.10 -5.08
N ALA A 497 12.36 8.23 -4.39
CA ALA A 497 13.13 9.43 -4.67
C ALA A 497 14.64 9.18 -4.54
N HIS A 498 15.08 8.41 -3.55
CA HIS A 498 16.48 8.00 -3.40
C HIS A 498 16.98 7.15 -4.56
N PHE A 499 16.24 6.11 -4.96
CA PHE A 499 16.62 5.30 -6.11
C PHE A 499 16.63 6.11 -7.41
N ILE A 500 15.64 6.97 -7.62
CA ILE A 500 15.57 7.86 -8.79
C ILE A 500 16.75 8.84 -8.80
N ALA A 501 17.19 9.32 -7.63
CA ALA A 501 18.36 10.17 -7.47
C ALA A 501 19.70 9.43 -7.62
N GLY A 502 19.69 8.11 -7.74
CA GLY A 502 20.91 7.28 -7.82
C GLY A 502 21.57 6.98 -6.46
N ASN A 503 20.81 7.06 -5.37
CA ASN A 503 21.27 6.80 -4.00
C ASN A 503 20.58 5.57 -3.38
N PRO A 504 20.76 4.35 -3.93
CA PRO A 504 20.13 3.14 -3.42
C PRO A 504 20.48 2.84 -1.95
N LEU A 505 21.69 3.22 -1.52
CA LEU A 505 22.13 3.05 -0.13
C LEU A 505 21.25 3.81 0.86
N TYR A 506 20.75 5.00 0.51
CA TYR A 506 19.86 5.74 1.40
C TYR A 506 18.52 5.02 1.54
N ALA A 507 17.93 4.57 0.44
CA ALA A 507 16.70 3.78 0.52
C ALA A 507 16.89 2.51 1.36
N ILE A 508 17.99 1.77 1.17
CA ILE A 508 18.31 0.57 1.95
C ILE A 508 18.48 0.90 3.44
N GLU A 509 19.26 1.93 3.77
CA GLU A 509 19.45 2.37 5.16
C GLU A 509 18.11 2.72 5.82
N LEU A 510 17.27 3.50 5.15
CA LEU A 510 15.95 3.89 5.67
C LEU A 510 15.06 2.66 5.94
N MET A 511 14.98 1.72 4.99
CA MET A 511 14.23 0.47 5.17
C MET A 511 14.71 -0.31 6.41
N LYS A 512 16.01 -0.36 6.65
CA LYS A 512 16.58 -1.12 7.78
C LYS A 512 16.20 -0.53 9.12
N PHE A 513 16.46 0.75 9.39
CA PHE A 513 16.20 1.28 10.73
C PHE A 513 14.74 1.71 10.95
N MET A 514 14.05 2.18 9.90
CA MET A 514 12.66 2.62 10.02
C MET A 514 11.70 1.43 9.99
N TRP A 515 11.76 0.59 8.95
CA TRP A 515 10.83 -0.54 8.82
C TRP A 515 11.26 -1.76 9.63
N ALA A 516 12.53 -2.20 9.53
CA ALA A 516 12.95 -3.41 10.24
C ALA A 516 13.14 -3.17 11.75
N ASP A 517 14.09 -2.31 12.13
CA ASP A 517 14.44 -2.12 13.55
C ASP A 517 13.29 -1.53 14.38
N PHE A 518 12.58 -0.53 13.85
CA PHE A 518 11.48 0.10 14.57
C PHE A 518 10.14 -0.57 14.30
N MET A 519 9.62 -0.51 13.06
CA MET A 519 8.23 -0.94 12.79
C MET A 519 8.00 -2.45 12.89
N LEU A 520 9.04 -3.30 12.83
CA LEU A 520 8.92 -4.75 13.11
C LEU A 520 9.46 -5.12 14.49
N ASP A 521 10.71 -4.77 14.79
CA ASP A 521 11.46 -5.33 15.92
C ASP A 521 11.24 -4.62 17.26
N ASP A 522 10.70 -3.39 17.26
CA ASP A 522 10.36 -2.73 18.52
C ASP A 522 9.30 -3.57 19.28
N PRO A 523 9.49 -3.87 20.59
CA PRO A 523 8.58 -4.73 21.35
C PRO A 523 7.12 -4.26 21.41
N ARG A 524 6.87 -2.99 21.09
CA ARG A 524 5.52 -2.41 21.02
C ARG A 524 4.82 -2.66 19.68
N MET A 525 5.54 -3.15 18.67
CA MET A 525 5.01 -3.42 17.33
C MET A 525 4.53 -4.87 17.16
N THR A 526 4.02 -5.20 15.96
CA THR A 526 3.40 -6.50 15.68
C THR A 526 4.38 -7.55 15.17
N ASN A 527 5.63 -7.18 14.87
CA ASN A 527 6.64 -8.07 14.28
C ASN A 527 6.19 -8.76 12.97
N SER A 528 5.21 -8.20 12.27
CA SER A 528 4.63 -8.84 11.09
C SER A 528 3.91 -7.90 10.12
N THR A 529 3.46 -6.74 10.58
CA THR A 529 2.76 -5.74 9.77
C THR A 529 3.26 -4.33 10.09
N PHE A 530 2.84 -3.36 9.28
CA PHE A 530 3.34 -1.98 9.39
C PHE A 530 2.29 -0.97 9.87
N ILE A 531 2.76 -0.11 10.78
CA ILE A 531 1.98 0.97 11.40
C ILE A 531 1.70 2.11 10.43
N GLU A 532 0.56 2.77 10.64
CA GLU A 532 0.02 3.88 9.86
C GLU A 532 0.89 5.14 9.90
N GLY A 533 1.37 5.52 11.08
CA GLY A 533 2.11 6.75 11.34
C GLY A 533 2.49 6.84 12.81
N TYR A 534 3.51 7.62 13.12
CA TYR A 534 4.01 7.79 14.49
C TYR A 534 4.85 9.07 14.62
N ASP A 535 5.38 9.31 15.82
CA ASP A 535 6.12 10.53 16.15
C ASP A 535 7.64 10.36 15.93
N THR A 536 8.35 11.45 15.63
CA THR A 536 9.79 11.46 15.31
C THR A 536 10.70 10.92 16.41
N GLU A 537 10.20 10.84 17.64
CA GLU A 537 10.87 10.32 18.83
C GLU A 537 10.47 8.87 19.12
N GLY A 538 9.79 8.21 18.17
CA GLY A 538 9.41 6.80 18.24
C GLY A 538 8.32 6.52 19.27
N GLN A 539 7.57 7.55 19.66
CA GLN A 539 6.34 7.37 20.42
C GLN A 539 5.27 6.80 19.50
N LEU A 540 4.44 5.89 20.03
CA LEU A 540 3.27 5.39 19.31
C LEU A 540 2.15 6.44 19.35
N HIS A 541 2.46 7.62 18.85
CA HIS A 541 1.62 8.80 18.81
C HIS A 541 1.63 9.31 17.37
N TYR A 542 0.46 9.47 16.76
CA TYR A 542 0.35 10.09 15.45
C TYR A 542 -0.27 11.48 15.66
N PRO A 543 0.50 12.58 15.51
CA PRO A 543 0.03 13.93 15.84
C PRO A 543 -1.31 14.39 15.23
N ALA A 544 -1.75 13.76 14.14
CA ALA A 544 -3.05 14.01 13.54
C ALA A 544 -4.23 13.45 14.34
N TYR A 545 -3.99 12.58 15.34
CA TYR A 545 -5.01 11.95 16.15
C TYR A 545 -5.04 12.50 17.56
N SER A 546 -6.26 12.66 18.07
CA SER A 546 -6.53 12.97 19.47
C SER A 546 -6.28 11.80 20.41
N ASP A 547 -6.36 10.57 19.90
CA ASP A 547 -6.19 9.33 20.66
C ASP A 547 -5.26 8.35 19.91
N ASP A 548 -4.21 7.93 20.59
CA ASP A 548 -3.16 7.07 20.04
C ASP A 548 -3.64 5.63 19.82
N ALA A 549 -4.62 5.17 20.60
CA ALA A 549 -5.16 3.80 20.45
C ALA A 549 -5.82 3.59 19.08
N ARG A 550 -6.16 4.69 18.39
CA ARG A 550 -6.72 4.68 17.04
C ARG A 550 -5.73 4.13 16.02
N ILE A 551 -4.45 4.48 16.12
CA ILE A 551 -3.44 4.22 15.08
C ILE A 551 -3.48 2.76 14.62
N SER A 552 -3.57 2.53 13.30
CA SER A 552 -3.56 1.16 12.75
C SER A 552 -2.14 0.61 12.70
N PHE A 553 -1.94 -0.65 13.08
CA PHE A 553 -0.65 -1.36 13.03
C PHE A 553 -0.56 -2.32 11.84
N ALA A 554 -1.58 -2.31 10.98
CA ALA A 554 -1.55 -2.89 9.64
C ALA A 554 -2.23 -1.89 8.69
N HIS A 555 -1.43 -1.07 8.02
CA HIS A 555 -1.89 -0.04 7.08
C HIS A 555 -1.16 -0.18 5.74
N GLY A 556 -1.92 -0.37 4.66
CA GLY A 556 -1.43 -0.65 3.30
C GLY A 556 -0.54 0.46 2.74
N TRP A 557 -0.76 1.72 3.11
CA TRP A 557 0.13 2.79 2.68
C TRP A 557 1.58 2.70 3.20
N ALA A 558 1.85 1.82 4.17
CA ALA A 558 3.16 1.64 4.79
C ALA A 558 4.00 0.57 4.09
N THR A 559 3.49 -0.05 3.02
CA THR A 559 4.11 -1.21 2.32
C THR A 559 5.07 -0.81 1.19
N GLY A 560 5.49 0.46 1.14
CA GLY A 560 6.46 1.00 0.20
C GLY A 560 7.73 0.17 -0.01
N PRO A 561 8.32 -0.48 1.02
CA PRO A 561 9.49 -1.33 0.85
C PRO A 561 9.32 -2.48 -0.15
N LEU A 562 8.12 -3.07 -0.26
CA LEU A 562 7.86 -4.15 -1.24
C LEU A 562 8.16 -3.66 -2.65
N LEU A 563 7.56 -2.51 -3.01
CA LEU A 563 7.78 -1.86 -4.29
C LEU A 563 9.25 -1.46 -4.46
N ALA A 564 9.85 -0.88 -3.41
CA ALA A 564 11.24 -0.42 -3.39
C ALA A 564 12.24 -1.55 -3.75
N LEU A 565 12.09 -2.69 -3.08
CA LEU A 565 12.96 -3.86 -3.22
C LEU A 565 12.74 -4.58 -4.56
N THR A 566 11.49 -4.79 -4.97
CA THR A 566 11.20 -5.47 -6.24
C THR A 566 11.56 -4.62 -7.46
N ASN A 567 11.15 -3.35 -7.48
CA ASN A 567 11.33 -2.52 -8.66
C ASN A 567 12.77 -2.00 -8.78
N TRP A 568 13.39 -1.52 -7.71
CA TRP A 568 14.70 -0.87 -7.82
C TRP A 568 15.87 -1.73 -7.36
N VAL A 569 15.77 -2.46 -6.24
CA VAL A 569 16.87 -3.34 -5.82
C VAL A 569 17.07 -4.49 -6.82
N ALA A 570 16.00 -5.22 -7.15
CA ALA A 570 16.03 -6.27 -8.18
C ALA A 570 15.98 -5.73 -9.62
N GLY A 571 15.44 -4.52 -9.80
CA GLY A 571 15.41 -3.84 -11.09
C GLY A 571 14.22 -4.19 -11.97
N LEU A 572 13.16 -4.81 -11.44
CA LEU A 572 12.04 -5.33 -12.22
C LEU A 572 10.93 -4.29 -12.40
N HIS A 573 10.94 -3.53 -13.49
CA HIS A 573 9.91 -2.51 -13.76
C HIS A 573 8.95 -2.94 -14.88
N VAL A 574 7.66 -3.02 -14.56
CA VAL A 574 6.58 -3.09 -15.56
C VAL A 574 6.25 -1.67 -16.01
N VAL A 575 6.37 -1.40 -17.31
CA VAL A 575 6.06 -0.05 -17.87
C VAL A 575 4.63 -0.02 -18.38
N ASN A 576 4.22 -1.05 -19.12
CA ASN A 576 2.83 -1.34 -19.51
C ASN A 576 2.69 -2.82 -19.89
N SER A 577 1.52 -3.20 -20.41
CA SER A 577 1.19 -4.58 -20.79
C SER A 577 2.11 -5.23 -21.83
N SER A 578 2.96 -4.46 -22.51
CA SER A 578 3.83 -4.93 -23.59
C SER A 578 5.29 -4.51 -23.45
N THR A 579 5.59 -3.64 -22.48
CA THR A 579 6.93 -3.08 -22.29
C THR A 579 7.38 -3.05 -20.84
N TRP A 580 8.69 -3.20 -20.66
CA TRP A 580 9.32 -3.31 -19.36
C TRP A 580 10.69 -2.63 -19.35
N ARG A 581 11.21 -2.41 -18.14
CA ARG A 581 12.57 -1.92 -17.91
C ARG A 581 13.25 -2.77 -16.87
N ILE A 582 14.49 -3.15 -17.15
CA ILE A 582 15.37 -3.88 -16.23
C ILE A 582 16.50 -2.94 -15.81
N GLU A 583 16.51 -2.53 -14.54
CA GLU A 583 17.48 -1.58 -13.99
C GLU A 583 17.79 -1.88 -12.52
N PRO A 584 18.60 -2.91 -12.23
CA PRO A 584 18.95 -3.28 -10.86
C PRO A 584 19.82 -2.20 -10.20
N GLN A 585 19.46 -1.83 -8.97
CA GLN A 585 20.20 -0.92 -8.08
C GLN A 585 20.42 -1.56 -6.69
N PRO A 586 21.19 -2.67 -6.60
CA PRO A 586 21.38 -3.43 -5.37
C PRO A 586 22.11 -2.70 -4.23
N GLY A 587 22.69 -1.52 -4.47
CA GLY A 587 23.43 -0.81 -3.44
C GLY A 587 24.66 -1.59 -2.98
N ASN A 588 24.72 -1.86 -1.68
CA ASN A 588 25.78 -2.64 -1.04
C ASN A 588 25.44 -4.13 -0.88
N LEU A 589 24.28 -4.59 -1.35
CA LEU A 589 23.90 -6.00 -1.29
C LEU A 589 24.77 -6.82 -2.25
N SER A 590 25.12 -8.03 -1.84
CA SER A 590 25.95 -8.93 -2.65
C SER A 590 25.13 -9.99 -3.38
N GLN A 591 23.89 -10.25 -2.95
CA GLN A 591 22.99 -11.21 -3.59
C GLN A 591 21.55 -10.69 -3.57
N VAL A 592 20.85 -10.83 -4.69
CA VAL A 592 19.41 -10.56 -4.80
C VAL A 592 18.79 -11.63 -5.70
N ASP A 593 17.70 -12.24 -5.26
CA ASP A 593 16.82 -13.08 -6.07
C ASP A 593 15.39 -12.61 -5.86
N ALA A 594 14.71 -12.23 -6.94
CA ALA A 594 13.35 -11.72 -6.86
C ALA A 594 12.58 -12.07 -8.11
N GLY A 595 11.27 -12.19 -7.97
CA GLY A 595 10.38 -12.38 -9.10
C GLY A 595 8.92 -12.31 -8.71
N PHE A 596 8.07 -12.17 -9.71
CA PHE A 596 6.62 -12.16 -9.56
C PHE A 596 5.94 -12.57 -10.87
N THR A 597 4.71 -13.05 -10.76
CA THR A 597 3.89 -13.39 -11.93
C THR A 597 2.58 -12.61 -11.90
N THR A 598 2.29 -11.95 -13.02
CA THR A 598 1.01 -11.25 -13.28
C THR A 598 0.30 -11.89 -14.47
N ALA A 599 -0.87 -11.35 -14.85
CA ALA A 599 -1.55 -11.73 -16.09
C ALA A 599 -0.73 -11.45 -17.36
N ILE A 600 0.24 -10.52 -17.31
CA ILE A 600 1.16 -10.21 -18.42
C ILE A 600 2.22 -11.32 -18.56
N GLY A 601 2.57 -11.98 -17.46
CA GLY A 601 3.53 -13.08 -17.39
C GLY A 601 4.50 -12.93 -16.21
N THR A 602 5.54 -13.76 -16.22
CA THR A 602 6.56 -13.82 -15.16
C THR A 602 7.71 -12.85 -15.41
N PHE A 603 8.07 -12.14 -14.35
CA PHE A 603 9.28 -11.32 -14.22
C PHE A 603 10.14 -11.93 -13.13
N ALA A 604 11.44 -12.10 -13.39
CA ALA A 604 12.37 -12.57 -12.38
C ALA A 604 13.77 -12.03 -12.64
N SER A 605 14.59 -11.91 -11.61
CA SER A 605 16.01 -11.58 -11.75
C SER A 605 16.84 -12.15 -10.61
N THR A 606 18.06 -12.57 -10.95
CA THR A 606 19.10 -12.89 -9.97
C THR A 606 20.30 -11.99 -10.19
N TYR A 607 20.83 -11.48 -9.10
CA TYR A 607 22.05 -10.68 -9.04
C TYR A 607 23.01 -11.30 -8.03
N SER A 608 24.30 -11.34 -8.38
CA SER A 608 25.34 -11.58 -7.39
C SER A 608 26.59 -10.77 -7.68
N ASN A 609 27.27 -10.33 -6.61
CA ASN A 609 28.58 -9.69 -6.64
C ASN A 609 29.46 -10.31 -5.56
N VAL A 610 30.22 -11.34 -5.94
CA VAL A 610 31.10 -12.06 -5.03
C VAL A 610 32.54 -11.86 -5.47
N ASN A 611 33.39 -11.32 -4.59
CA ASN A 611 34.81 -11.02 -4.88
C ASN A 611 35.00 -10.13 -6.13
N GLY A 612 34.06 -9.22 -6.42
CA GLY A 612 34.09 -8.36 -7.60
C GLY A 612 33.65 -9.01 -8.91
N HIS A 613 33.19 -10.27 -8.86
CA HIS A 613 32.56 -10.96 -9.97
C HIS A 613 31.05 -10.70 -9.94
N VAL A 614 30.60 -9.85 -10.86
CA VAL A 614 29.18 -9.59 -11.05
C VAL A 614 28.57 -10.58 -12.02
N SER A 615 27.45 -11.17 -11.60
CA SER A 615 26.54 -11.89 -12.46
C SER A 615 25.14 -11.29 -12.32
N TYR A 616 24.43 -11.24 -13.45
CA TYR A 616 23.05 -10.82 -13.49
C TYR A 616 22.32 -11.64 -14.53
N SER A 617 21.14 -12.14 -14.17
CA SER A 617 20.23 -12.76 -15.12
C SER A 617 18.81 -12.30 -14.84
N PHE A 618 17.99 -12.25 -15.88
CA PHE A 618 16.60 -11.84 -15.75
C PHE A 618 15.72 -12.58 -16.75
N GLN A 619 14.44 -12.64 -16.40
CA GLN A 619 13.34 -13.18 -17.18
C GLN A 619 12.27 -12.11 -17.32
N THR A 620 11.75 -11.94 -18.53
CA THR A 620 10.56 -11.13 -18.82
C THR A 620 9.60 -11.89 -19.74
N PRO A 621 8.30 -11.53 -19.80
CA PRO A 621 7.31 -12.31 -20.54
C PRO A 621 7.57 -12.37 -22.05
N PRO A 622 7.55 -13.54 -22.72
CA PRO A 622 7.66 -13.65 -24.17
C PRO A 622 6.61 -12.79 -24.91
N GLY A 623 6.97 -12.23 -26.07
CA GLY A 623 6.08 -11.36 -26.86
C GLY A 623 6.02 -9.90 -26.38
N THR A 624 6.73 -9.58 -25.30
CA THR A 624 6.96 -8.19 -24.85
C THR A 624 8.34 -7.71 -25.31
N SER A 625 8.66 -6.42 -25.10
CA SER A 625 10.00 -5.89 -25.33
C SER A 625 10.37 -4.77 -24.37
N GLY A 626 11.64 -4.55 -24.10
CA GLY A 626 12.01 -3.55 -23.11
C GLY A 626 13.42 -2.98 -23.23
N THR A 627 13.76 -2.22 -22.20
CA THR A 627 15.07 -1.57 -22.05
C THR A 627 15.80 -2.19 -20.87
N VAL A 628 17.09 -2.46 -21.05
CA VAL A 628 17.99 -2.96 -20.02
C VAL A 628 19.03 -1.89 -19.73
N VAL A 629 19.14 -1.50 -18.46
CA VAL A 629 20.07 -0.49 -17.96
C VAL A 629 20.93 -1.13 -16.87
N LEU A 630 22.18 -1.44 -17.21
CA LEU A 630 23.21 -1.97 -16.32
C LEU A 630 24.32 -0.92 -16.23
N SER A 631 24.05 0.14 -15.45
CA SER A 631 24.94 1.28 -15.32
C SER A 631 26.34 0.85 -14.84
N GLY A 632 27.37 1.49 -15.40
CA GLY A 632 28.77 1.15 -15.11
C GLY A 632 29.24 -0.22 -15.64
N ILE A 633 28.39 -0.99 -16.33
CA ILE A 633 28.76 -2.30 -16.90
C ILE A 633 29.11 -2.17 -18.39
N THR A 634 30.23 -2.80 -18.78
CA THR A 634 30.62 -2.98 -20.18
C THR A 634 30.55 -4.46 -20.55
N GLY A 635 29.70 -4.79 -21.52
CA GLY A 635 29.48 -6.18 -21.92
C GLY A 635 28.31 -6.34 -22.89
N SER A 636 27.68 -7.50 -22.84
CA SER A 636 26.47 -7.84 -23.60
C SER A 636 25.51 -8.64 -22.73
N ILE A 637 24.24 -8.64 -23.05
CA ILE A 637 23.29 -9.64 -22.56
C ILE A 637 23.13 -10.74 -23.60
N LYS A 638 22.96 -11.98 -23.16
CA LYS A 638 22.86 -13.15 -24.04
C LYS A 638 21.67 -14.03 -23.66
N ASP A 639 20.90 -14.50 -24.64
CA ASP A 639 19.83 -15.47 -24.45
C ASP A 639 20.32 -16.93 -24.58
N ALA A 640 19.45 -17.88 -24.26
CA ALA A 640 19.75 -19.32 -24.38
C ALA A 640 19.95 -19.80 -25.83
N ASN A 641 19.43 -19.07 -26.82
CA ASN A 641 19.54 -19.40 -28.24
C ASN A 641 20.84 -18.88 -28.88
N GLY A 642 21.62 -18.10 -28.13
CA GLY A 642 22.90 -17.53 -28.58
C GLY A 642 22.82 -16.09 -29.07
N THR A 643 21.63 -15.47 -29.09
CA THR A 643 21.46 -14.04 -29.41
C THR A 643 22.22 -13.22 -28.37
N SER A 644 23.03 -12.27 -28.83
CA SER A 644 23.80 -11.38 -27.95
C SER A 644 23.55 -9.92 -28.33
N LEU A 645 23.18 -9.11 -27.35
CA LEU A 645 22.92 -7.68 -27.49
C LEU A 645 23.96 -6.91 -26.68
N ARG A 646 24.72 -6.04 -27.36
CA ARG A 646 25.76 -5.24 -26.73
C ARG A 646 25.15 -4.12 -25.88
N LEU A 647 25.73 -3.89 -24.70
CA LEU A 647 25.46 -2.73 -23.87
C LEU A 647 26.26 -1.53 -24.41
N VAL A 648 25.58 -0.44 -24.71
CA VAL A 648 26.18 0.85 -25.09
C VAL A 648 26.01 1.79 -23.91
N ASN A 649 27.12 2.14 -23.25
CA ASN A 649 27.12 2.91 -22.00
C ASN A 649 26.20 2.28 -20.92
N GLY A 650 26.20 0.95 -20.80
CA GLY A 650 25.34 0.22 -19.88
C GLY A 650 23.90 0.03 -20.35
N VAL A 651 23.51 0.55 -21.52
CA VAL A 651 22.11 0.50 -22.00
C VAL A 651 21.97 -0.38 -23.24
N THR A 652 20.88 -1.13 -23.32
CA THR A 652 20.40 -1.73 -24.56
C THR A 652 18.87 -1.67 -24.63
N GLU A 653 18.32 -1.42 -25.81
CA GLU A 653 16.89 -1.15 -26.03
C GLU A 653 16.31 -2.18 -27.00
N ASN A 654 14.97 -2.26 -27.06
CA ASN A 654 14.23 -3.20 -27.91
C ASN A 654 14.62 -4.67 -27.64
N VAL A 655 14.94 -4.98 -26.38
CA VAL A 655 15.27 -6.34 -25.94
C VAL A 655 13.99 -7.14 -25.91
N ALA A 656 13.93 -8.25 -26.66
CA ALA A 656 12.76 -9.12 -26.67
C ALA A 656 12.56 -9.80 -25.31
N GLY A 657 11.30 -10.02 -24.94
CA GLY A 657 10.95 -10.77 -23.74
C GLY A 657 11.50 -12.20 -23.77
N GLY A 658 12.03 -12.66 -22.65
CA GLY A 658 12.65 -13.97 -22.50
C GLY A 658 13.69 -14.00 -21.39
N ASN A 659 14.55 -15.01 -21.42
CA ASN A 659 15.62 -15.20 -20.44
C ASN A 659 16.94 -14.63 -20.99
N TRP A 660 17.60 -13.81 -20.18
CA TRP A 660 18.83 -13.13 -20.55
C TRP A 660 19.85 -13.20 -19.41
N THR A 661 21.12 -13.36 -19.76
CA THR A 661 22.24 -13.35 -18.81
C THR A 661 23.29 -12.33 -19.24
N LEU A 662 23.83 -11.58 -18.28
CA LEU A 662 24.97 -10.68 -18.50
C LEU A 662 26.25 -11.45 -18.84
N VAL A 663 26.95 -11.00 -19.87
CA VAL A 663 28.28 -11.43 -20.27
C VAL A 663 29.21 -10.22 -20.25
N LEU A 664 30.15 -10.20 -19.32
CA LEU A 664 31.13 -9.12 -19.17
C LEU A 664 32.16 -9.10 -20.30
N SER A 665 32.65 -7.90 -20.64
CA SER A 665 33.80 -7.77 -21.53
C SER A 665 35.11 -8.21 -20.84
N GLY A 666 36.06 -8.76 -21.58
CA GLY A 666 37.22 -9.51 -21.07
C GLY A 666 38.27 -8.78 -20.22
N ASN A 667 37.95 -7.63 -19.61
CA ASN A 667 38.80 -6.91 -18.64
C ASN A 667 37.99 -6.09 -17.61
N SER A 668 36.66 -6.21 -17.54
CA SER A 668 35.85 -5.43 -16.59
C SER A 668 35.68 -6.18 -15.26
N THR A 669 36.21 -5.61 -14.17
CA THR A 669 35.73 -5.91 -12.81
C THR A 669 34.40 -5.19 -12.62
N GLY A 670 33.35 -5.93 -12.26
CA GLY A 670 31.96 -5.47 -12.37
C GLY A 670 31.48 -4.61 -11.21
N SER A 671 32.18 -3.57 -10.76
CA SER A 671 31.69 -2.75 -9.63
C SER A 671 30.48 -1.84 -9.97
N GLY A 672 29.96 -1.90 -11.20
CA GLY A 672 29.04 -0.89 -11.75
C GLY A 672 27.58 -0.92 -11.26
N LEU A 673 27.06 -2.07 -10.84
CA LEU A 673 25.64 -2.17 -10.43
C LEU A 673 25.35 -1.60 -9.03
N GLY A 674 26.36 -1.30 -8.21
CA GLY A 674 26.16 -0.87 -6.83
C GLY A 674 25.67 0.58 -6.66
N ASN A 675 25.89 1.45 -7.64
CA ASN A 675 25.38 2.83 -7.61
C ASN A 675 24.31 2.99 -8.70
N GLY A 676 23.13 3.49 -8.31
CA GLY A 676 22.11 3.89 -9.27
C GLY A 676 22.60 5.07 -10.13
N SER A 677 22.32 5.06 -11.43
CA SER A 677 22.34 6.29 -12.23
C SER A 677 21.01 7.00 -12.08
N TYR A 678 20.97 8.33 -12.10
CA TYR A 678 19.70 9.06 -12.07
C TYR A 678 18.73 8.56 -13.17
N THR A 679 17.51 8.20 -12.79
CA THR A 679 16.53 7.57 -13.70
C THR A 679 15.35 8.48 -14.08
N GLY A 680 15.20 9.63 -13.40
CA GLY A 680 13.99 10.47 -13.43
C GLY A 680 13.80 11.39 -14.63
N GLY A 681 14.69 11.36 -15.62
CA GLY A 681 14.83 12.41 -16.63
C GLY A 681 14.29 12.12 -18.03
N ALA A 682 13.71 10.96 -18.30
CA ALA A 682 13.16 10.68 -19.63
C ALA A 682 11.87 11.50 -19.84
N SER A 683 12.00 12.67 -20.48
CA SER A 683 10.91 13.27 -21.23
C SER A 683 10.41 12.23 -22.26
N PRO A 684 9.11 12.12 -22.57
CA PRO A 684 8.58 11.17 -23.55
C PRO A 684 8.97 11.50 -25.01
N LYS A 685 10.15 12.06 -25.24
CA LYS A 685 10.69 12.23 -26.59
C LYS A 685 11.14 10.88 -27.14
N SER A 686 10.26 10.37 -27.99
CA SER A 686 10.51 9.44 -29.09
C SER A 686 11.21 8.12 -28.72
N SER A 687 10.44 7.17 -28.19
CA SER A 687 10.53 5.84 -28.79
C SER A 687 9.90 5.96 -30.19
N SER A 688 10.65 5.53 -31.20
CA SER A 688 10.26 5.60 -32.60
C SER A 688 8.89 4.98 -32.86
N THR A 689 8.03 5.77 -33.48
CA THR A 689 6.82 5.48 -34.25
C THR A 689 6.46 4.00 -34.44
N ILE A 690 5.37 3.56 -33.82
CA ILE A 690 4.52 2.48 -34.35
C ILE A 690 3.06 2.97 -34.27
N MET A 691 2.55 3.50 -35.39
CA MET A 691 1.15 3.91 -35.57
C MET A 691 0.45 2.90 -36.48
N PRO A 692 -0.72 2.35 -36.10
CA PRO A 692 -1.76 1.96 -37.05
C PRO A 692 -2.78 3.11 -37.20
N GLN A 693 -2.97 3.59 -38.43
CA GLN A 693 -3.89 4.68 -38.79
C GLN A 693 -5.36 4.38 -38.39
N SER A 694 -6.03 5.36 -37.78
CA SER A 694 -7.49 5.42 -37.63
C SER A 694 -8.12 6.22 -38.77
N GLN A 695 -9.35 5.85 -39.17
CA GLN A 695 -10.26 6.69 -39.95
C GLN A 695 -11.40 7.14 -39.03
N THR A 696 -11.51 8.45 -38.83
CA THR A 696 -12.59 9.13 -38.10
C THR A 696 -13.65 9.64 -39.08
N THR A 697 -14.91 9.70 -38.64
CA THR A 697 -15.91 10.62 -39.18
C THR A 697 -16.59 11.37 -38.03
N ASN A 698 -16.67 12.69 -38.21
CA ASN A 698 -17.22 13.69 -37.31
C ASN A 698 -18.75 13.64 -37.27
N ASP A 699 -19.37 14.10 -36.19
CA ASP A 699 -20.17 15.34 -36.28
C ASP A 699 -20.56 15.92 -34.91
N ALA A 700 -20.65 17.24 -34.90
CA ALA A 700 -20.78 18.15 -33.76
C ALA A 700 -22.20 18.70 -33.60
N SER A 701 -22.53 19.21 -32.41
CA SER A 701 -23.43 20.38 -32.10
C SER A 701 -24.12 20.17 -30.73
N ARG A 702 -24.51 21.17 -29.92
CA ARG A 702 -24.17 22.58 -29.63
C ARG A 702 -25.15 23.02 -28.52
N LEU A 703 -24.76 24.01 -27.70
CA LEU A 703 -25.62 24.93 -26.89
C LEU A 703 -26.23 24.35 -25.59
N SER A 704 -26.44 25.05 -24.46
CA SER A 704 -26.12 26.42 -24.01
C SER A 704 -26.48 26.57 -22.51
N THR A 705 -25.59 27.17 -21.71
CA THR A 705 -25.78 28.19 -20.64
C THR A 705 -27.18 28.33 -19.98
N SER A 706 -27.41 28.33 -18.63
CA SER A 706 -26.90 29.32 -17.66
C SER A 706 -27.68 29.41 -16.29
N TRP A 707 -27.03 30.06 -15.29
CA TRP A 707 -27.50 30.83 -14.07
C TRP A 707 -27.84 30.17 -12.69
N LEU A 708 -26.97 30.49 -11.70
CA LEU A 708 -27.15 30.95 -10.28
C LEU A 708 -28.01 30.12 -9.26
N ALA A 709 -27.78 30.02 -7.94
CA ALA A 709 -27.02 30.74 -6.89
C ALA A 709 -26.93 29.84 -5.60
N LEU A 710 -25.80 29.77 -4.88
CA LEU A 710 -25.50 30.37 -3.54
C LEU A 710 -26.05 29.68 -2.24
N ALA A 711 -25.15 29.09 -1.42
CA ALA A 711 -25.08 29.02 0.06
C ALA A 711 -24.09 27.89 0.49
N VAL A 712 -22.85 28.10 0.99
CA VAL A 712 -22.31 28.69 2.25
C VAL A 712 -22.20 27.69 3.43
N VAL A 713 -20.95 27.21 3.62
CA VAL A 713 -20.14 27.09 4.85
C VAL A 713 -20.63 26.22 6.02
N VAL A 714 -19.84 25.19 6.37
CA VAL A 714 -19.17 24.91 7.68
C VAL A 714 -18.64 23.47 7.63
N ALA A 715 -17.31 23.26 7.69
CA ALA A 715 -16.61 22.10 8.29
C ALA A 715 -15.14 22.05 7.81
N ALA A 716 -14.28 22.86 8.42
CA ALA A 716 -12.83 22.68 8.41
C ALA A 716 -12.29 23.46 9.61
N LEU A 717 -12.24 22.80 10.76
CA LEU A 717 -11.46 23.13 11.97
C LEU A 717 -11.87 22.13 13.05
N THR A 718 -11.36 20.91 12.91
CA THR A 718 -11.06 19.86 13.92
C THR A 718 -10.95 18.55 13.15
N LEU A 719 -9.87 18.43 12.39
CA LEU A 719 -9.21 17.17 12.04
C LEU A 719 -7.72 17.46 12.10
#